data_AF-A0A016XM17-F1
#
_entry.id   AF-A0A016XM17-F1
#
_cell.length_a   1.000
_cell.length_b   1.000
_cell.length_c   1.000
_cell.angle_alpha   90.00
_cell.angle_beta   90.00
_cell.angle_gamma   90.00
#
_symmetry.space_group_name_H-M   'P 1'
#
loop_
_entity.id
_entity.type
_entity.pdbx_description
1 polymer ?
#
loop_
_entity_poly.entity_id
_entity_poly.type
_entity_poly.pdbx_seq_one_letter_code
_entity_poly.pdbx_strand_id
1 'polypeptide(L)'
;MDTTPSSHPPSGDLPAARAARGNGLILTRLRLLSGLTLFTFVVTHLSNHALGLISLDVMRAGQALFFLAWHSLPGALLLTLAALTHLSLVLYKQVVRPTLRMPWIEALRILLGIVTLLGLSLHATPMVLERLQATGSGRPVAYPDFIQLLISGSPMLWNQLILVIAAWSHGCIGVHLWLRLRGWYRRRLTLLAITAVLVPLLALLGLLSAARAVQVDAGAPQGGAYGESNAGYGGYAAADGGYGDSGADGSAGGYGASDGGGNSLDYSYGDSYGGGDGSSYGSTYGNGDGNAGAAYGAGAGSADRPASWLSWIIPADLHSAQSVYAALIVIALLIVATVARGLVQTWERRHGLVSVRYPQGREVKAVRGASVLDISRMGGVPHASVCGGRGRCSTCRVHVDAGWEKLHPPQEGEQRVLQRIRAPARVRLACQLCPHHDLAVTPLLPADARAQDALPYDPMKFGAEQDIVILFADLRGFTQMSESKLPFDVVHILNQYFSEMGEAIESAGGYLDKFIGDGIMALFGLRQGEADGVRKGVEAGARQAVAAARAMGERMQALNARLAQDLSSPLRLGLGIHAGPVIVGEMGYGRATSLTAIGDSVNVASRLESATKEVGCELLISTEVAQRGGLDLSAFETQQISIRGREGGLGVYVVRRATDLPSLQATAR
;
A
#
# COMPACT_ATOMS: atom_id res chain seq x y z
N MET A 1 -51.14 -44.96 -7.11
CA MET A 1 -50.26 -44.46 -8.19
C MET A 1 -50.36 -42.95 -8.09
N ASP A 2 -49.38 -42.18 -7.63
CA ASP A 2 -47.93 -42.33 -7.68
C ASP A 2 -47.24 -41.77 -6.44
N THR A 3 -46.27 -42.52 -5.94
CA THR A 3 -45.27 -42.12 -4.96
C THR A 3 -44.10 -41.43 -5.68
N THR A 4 -43.87 -40.16 -5.41
CA THR A 4 -42.64 -39.47 -5.85
C THR A 4 -41.52 -39.69 -4.82
N PRO A 5 -40.32 -40.14 -5.23
CA PRO A 5 -39.23 -40.38 -4.29
C PRO A 5 -38.44 -39.10 -4.02
N SER A 6 -38.28 -38.77 -2.74
CA SER A 6 -37.31 -37.79 -2.26
C SER A 6 -35.89 -38.35 -2.39
N SER A 7 -35.08 -37.82 -3.29
CA SER A 7 -33.65 -38.15 -3.40
C SER A 7 -32.79 -37.02 -2.83
N HIS A 8 -32.55 -37.07 -1.52
CA HIS A 8 -31.37 -36.43 -0.95
C HIS A 8 -30.13 -37.19 -1.45
N PRO A 9 -29.11 -36.52 -2.04
CA PRO A 9 -27.86 -37.19 -2.35
C PRO A 9 -27.06 -37.47 -1.05
N PRO A 10 -26.33 -38.59 -0.98
CA PRO A 10 -25.59 -39.00 0.20
C PRO A 10 -24.43 -38.03 0.49
N SER A 11 -24.32 -37.62 1.75
CA SER A 11 -23.29 -36.73 2.29
C SER A 11 -21.94 -37.43 2.51
N GLY A 12 -21.42 -38.09 1.48
CA GLY A 12 -20.10 -38.74 1.51
C GLY A 12 -19.14 -38.02 0.58
N ASP A 13 -18.40 -37.03 1.09
CA ASP A 13 -17.11 -36.48 0.57
C ASP A 13 -16.71 -35.11 1.19
N LEU A 14 -17.34 -34.74 2.31
CA LEU A 14 -16.99 -33.51 3.07
C LEU A 14 -15.58 -33.48 3.73
N PRO A 15 -14.92 -34.61 4.10
CA PRO A 15 -13.63 -34.54 4.80
C PRO A 15 -12.46 -34.05 3.93
N ALA A 16 -12.33 -34.56 2.69
CA ALA A 16 -11.19 -34.27 1.82
C ALA A 16 -11.21 -32.81 1.30
N ALA A 17 -12.38 -32.29 0.98
CA ALA A 17 -12.55 -30.89 0.55
C ALA A 17 -12.37 -29.89 1.72
N ARG A 18 -12.76 -30.25 2.95
CA ARG A 18 -12.43 -29.48 4.16
C ARG A 18 -10.94 -29.49 4.46
N ALA A 19 -10.27 -30.65 4.32
CA ALA A 19 -8.83 -30.78 4.52
C ALA A 19 -8.02 -29.96 3.48
N ALA A 20 -8.40 -30.01 2.20
CA ALA A 20 -7.77 -29.22 1.14
C ALA A 20 -7.97 -27.70 1.32
N ARG A 21 -9.16 -27.25 1.74
CA ARG A 21 -9.42 -25.83 2.11
C ARG A 21 -8.66 -25.40 3.36
N GLY A 22 -8.58 -26.27 4.37
CA GLY A 22 -7.83 -26.04 5.60
C GLY A 22 -6.34 -25.81 5.29
N ASN A 23 -5.75 -26.68 4.49
CA ASN A 23 -4.33 -26.62 4.14
C ASN A 23 -3.96 -25.35 3.35
N GLY A 24 -4.77 -24.93 2.38
CA GLY A 24 -4.52 -23.70 1.62
C GLY A 24 -4.61 -22.41 2.46
N LEU A 25 -5.55 -22.37 3.41
CA LEU A 25 -5.69 -21.25 4.35
C LEU A 25 -4.52 -21.20 5.35
N ILE A 26 -4.09 -22.36 5.85
CA ILE A 26 -2.95 -22.50 6.77
C ILE A 26 -1.66 -22.03 6.10
N LEU A 27 -1.35 -22.50 4.88
CA LEU A 27 -0.16 -22.09 4.14
C LEU A 27 -0.13 -20.56 3.88
N THR A 28 -1.29 -19.97 3.59
CA THR A 28 -1.40 -18.52 3.39
C THR A 28 -1.14 -17.75 4.68
N ARG A 29 -1.68 -18.22 5.81
CA ARG A 29 -1.45 -17.62 7.14
C ARG A 29 0.00 -17.77 7.57
N LEU A 30 0.60 -18.94 7.40
CA LEU A 30 2.00 -19.19 7.74
C LEU A 30 2.95 -18.28 6.96
N ARG A 31 2.73 -18.10 5.65
CA ARG A 31 3.54 -17.17 4.83
C ARG A 31 3.42 -15.73 5.30
N LEU A 32 2.21 -15.31 5.68
CA LEU A 32 1.96 -13.95 6.16
C LEU A 32 2.62 -13.73 7.53
N LEU A 33 2.43 -14.65 8.47
CA LEU A 33 3.00 -14.56 9.81
C LEU A 33 4.53 -14.57 9.75
N SER A 34 5.12 -15.50 9.00
CA SER A 34 6.58 -15.54 8.84
C SER A 34 7.13 -14.27 8.19
N GLY A 35 6.46 -13.74 7.17
CA GLY A 35 6.84 -12.48 6.52
C GLY A 35 6.72 -11.27 7.44
N LEU A 36 5.67 -11.19 8.27
CA LEU A 36 5.49 -10.12 9.25
C LEU A 36 6.53 -10.18 10.38
N THR A 37 6.90 -11.37 10.84
CA THR A 37 7.99 -11.54 11.82
C THR A 37 9.31 -11.01 11.27
N LEU A 38 9.69 -11.40 10.05
CA LEU A 38 10.90 -10.92 9.40
C LEU A 38 10.86 -9.41 9.14
N PHE A 39 9.71 -8.88 8.72
CA PHE A 39 9.56 -7.44 8.49
C PHE A 39 9.65 -6.64 9.80
N THR A 40 9.12 -7.17 10.90
CA THR A 40 9.23 -6.54 12.24
C THR A 40 10.69 -6.51 12.71
N PHE A 41 11.45 -7.57 12.45
CA PHE A 41 12.90 -7.56 12.68
C PHE A 41 13.59 -6.47 11.88
N VAL A 42 13.33 -6.35 10.57
CA VAL A 42 13.91 -5.30 9.73
C VAL A 42 13.55 -3.91 10.24
N VAL A 43 12.28 -3.66 10.59
CA VAL A 43 11.83 -2.37 11.15
C VAL A 43 12.58 -2.02 12.43
N THR A 44 12.65 -2.96 13.38
CA THR A 44 13.32 -2.72 14.67
C THR A 44 14.84 -2.59 14.52
N HIS A 45 15.46 -3.32 13.59
CA HIS A 45 16.87 -3.19 13.26
C HIS A 45 17.20 -1.81 12.65
N LEU A 46 16.42 -1.35 11.67
CA LEU A 46 16.59 -0.02 11.09
C LEU A 46 16.31 1.10 12.10
N SER A 47 15.30 0.92 12.95
CA SER A 47 14.99 1.87 14.03
C SER A 47 16.14 2.01 15.01
N ASN A 48 16.85 0.91 15.31
CA ASN A 48 18.06 0.97 16.13
C ASN A 48 19.14 1.86 15.51
N HIS A 49 19.45 1.68 14.22
CA HIS A 49 20.44 2.51 13.53
C HIS A 49 20.04 3.99 13.48
N ALA A 50 18.75 4.30 13.39
CA ALA A 50 18.25 5.67 13.41
C ALA A 50 18.55 6.40 14.74
N LEU A 51 18.71 5.68 15.86
CA LEU A 51 19.10 6.26 17.15
C LEU A 51 20.50 6.89 17.12
N GLY A 52 21.35 6.53 16.16
CA GLY A 52 22.66 7.15 15.94
C GLY A 52 22.58 8.64 15.57
N LEU A 53 21.39 9.15 15.21
CA LEU A 53 21.13 10.59 15.05
C LEU A 53 21.16 11.34 16.38
N ILE A 54 20.90 10.66 17.50
CA ILE A 54 20.89 11.26 18.84
C ILE A 54 22.30 11.20 19.42
N SER A 55 22.84 9.98 19.59
CA SER A 55 24.23 9.74 19.98
C SER A 55 24.62 8.27 19.79
N LEU A 56 25.93 7.99 19.82
CA LEU A 56 26.45 6.63 19.79
C LEU A 56 25.98 5.80 21.00
N ASP A 57 25.89 6.41 22.19
CA ASP A 57 25.48 5.73 23.42
C ASP A 57 23.99 5.37 23.43
N VAL A 58 23.12 6.25 22.91
CA VAL A 58 21.69 5.96 22.80
C VAL A 58 21.46 4.81 21.82
N MET A 59 22.20 4.77 20.72
CA MET A 59 22.15 3.66 19.77
C MET A 59 22.67 2.35 20.38
N ARG A 60 23.72 2.38 21.21
CA ARG A 60 24.20 1.20 21.96
C ARG A 60 23.16 0.70 22.98
N ALA A 61 22.51 1.61 23.71
CA ALA A 61 21.44 1.26 24.63
C ALA A 61 20.23 0.64 23.90
N GLY A 62 19.84 1.22 22.77
CA GLY A 62 18.84 0.63 21.87
C GLY A 62 19.24 -0.75 21.36
N GLN A 63 20.53 -0.94 21.05
CA GLN A 63 21.06 -2.19 20.52
C GLN A 63 20.97 -3.31 21.58
N ALA A 64 21.16 -2.98 22.85
CA ALA A 64 20.97 -3.93 23.95
C ALA A 64 19.53 -4.44 24.01
N LEU A 65 18.53 -3.55 23.87
CA LEU A 65 17.11 -3.94 23.79
C LEU A 65 16.80 -4.77 22.54
N PHE A 66 17.35 -4.36 21.39
CA PHE A 66 17.24 -5.11 20.14
C PHE A 66 17.82 -6.52 20.27
N PHE A 67 18.97 -6.68 20.94
CA PHE A 67 19.60 -7.97 21.20
C PHE A 67 18.80 -8.82 22.16
N LEU A 68 18.21 -8.23 23.20
CA LEU A 68 17.33 -8.97 24.11
C LEU A 68 16.13 -9.57 23.37
N ALA A 69 15.52 -8.80 22.46
CA ALA A 69 14.37 -9.24 21.70
C ALA A 69 14.70 -10.33 20.66
N TRP A 70 15.78 -10.15 19.89
CA TRP A 70 16.04 -10.96 18.68
C TRP A 70 17.22 -11.92 18.78
N HIS A 71 18.15 -11.69 19.71
CA HIS A 71 19.32 -12.54 19.94
C HIS A 71 19.22 -13.40 21.20
N SER A 72 18.12 -13.30 21.95
CA SER A 72 17.75 -14.32 22.91
C SER A 72 17.43 -15.64 22.20
N LEU A 73 17.60 -16.78 22.89
CA LEU A 73 17.24 -18.10 22.35
C LEU A 73 15.84 -18.14 21.71
N PRO A 74 14.75 -17.67 22.37
CA PRO A 74 13.42 -17.66 21.76
C PRO A 74 13.33 -16.72 20.55
N GLY A 75 13.95 -15.54 20.58
CA GLY A 75 13.97 -14.60 19.46
C GLY A 75 14.69 -15.16 18.23
N ALA A 76 15.87 -15.77 18.44
CA ALA A 76 16.69 -16.36 17.39
C ALA A 76 16.00 -17.59 16.75
N LEU A 77 15.38 -18.45 17.58
CA LEU A 77 14.58 -19.58 17.09
C LEU A 77 13.39 -19.08 16.26
N LEU A 78 12.65 -18.09 16.76
CA LEU A 78 11.52 -17.50 16.05
C LEU A 78 11.93 -16.93 14.69
N LEU A 79 13.03 -16.18 14.63
CA LEU A 79 13.55 -15.62 13.38
C LEU A 79 13.98 -16.69 12.39
N THR A 80 14.71 -17.70 12.86
CA THR A 80 15.21 -18.77 12.01
C THR A 80 14.06 -19.59 11.44
N LEU A 81 13.08 -19.95 12.27
CA LEU A 81 11.87 -20.65 11.83
C LEU A 81 11.05 -19.80 10.86
N ALA A 82 10.91 -18.49 11.12
CA ALA A 82 10.23 -17.57 10.22
C ALA A 82 10.95 -17.47 8.87
N ALA A 83 12.28 -17.31 8.86
CA ALA A 83 13.10 -17.25 7.65
C ALA A 83 12.97 -18.52 6.80
N LEU A 84 13.18 -19.69 7.42
CA LEU A 84 13.06 -20.99 6.75
C LEU A 84 11.64 -21.20 6.21
N THR A 85 10.63 -20.96 7.03
CA THR A 85 9.22 -21.11 6.61
C THR A 85 8.88 -20.17 5.48
N HIS A 86 9.31 -18.91 5.54
CA HIS A 86 9.06 -17.93 4.49
C HIS A 86 9.72 -18.34 3.18
N LEU A 87 11.00 -18.72 3.22
CA LEU A 87 11.76 -19.16 2.06
C LEU A 87 11.16 -20.44 1.44
N SER A 88 10.90 -21.46 2.25
CA SER A 88 10.30 -22.73 1.79
C SER A 88 8.95 -22.51 1.13
N LEU A 89 8.08 -21.67 1.69
CA LEU A 89 6.76 -21.37 1.12
C LEU A 89 6.84 -20.54 -0.17
N VAL A 90 7.83 -19.64 -0.28
CA VAL A 90 8.08 -18.88 -1.51
C VAL A 90 8.57 -19.80 -2.62
N LEU A 91 9.56 -20.65 -2.35
CA LEU A 91 10.08 -21.63 -3.30
C LEU A 91 9.00 -22.63 -3.72
N TYR A 92 8.26 -23.20 -2.76
CA TYR A 92 7.12 -24.08 -3.04
C TYR A 92 6.10 -23.42 -3.97
N LYS A 93 5.71 -22.18 -3.67
CA LYS A 93 4.75 -21.44 -4.50
C LYS A 93 5.30 -21.16 -5.90
N GLN A 94 6.60 -21.00 -6.06
CA GLN A 94 7.25 -20.80 -7.36
C GLN A 94 7.26 -22.10 -8.19
N VAL A 95 7.46 -23.25 -7.54
CA VAL A 95 7.42 -24.59 -8.16
C VAL A 95 6.01 -24.93 -8.64
N VAL A 96 5.00 -24.72 -7.78
CA VAL A 96 3.60 -25.11 -8.06
C VAL A 96 2.87 -24.10 -8.97
N ARG A 97 3.51 -22.99 -9.36
CA ARG A 97 2.83 -21.96 -10.16
C ARG A 97 2.68 -22.42 -11.63
N PRO A 98 1.48 -22.46 -12.22
CA PRO A 98 1.28 -22.94 -13.58
C PRO A 98 1.82 -21.98 -14.65
N THR A 99 1.74 -20.66 -14.42
CA THR A 99 2.23 -19.64 -15.37
C THR A 99 3.13 -18.60 -14.68
N LEU A 100 4.04 -17.98 -15.45
CA LEU A 100 4.86 -16.84 -15.00
C LEU A 100 4.26 -15.49 -15.41
N ARG A 101 3.11 -15.49 -16.09
CA ARG A 101 2.39 -14.25 -16.40
C ARG A 101 1.81 -13.69 -15.11
N MET A 102 2.35 -12.57 -14.67
CA MET A 102 1.92 -11.91 -13.43
C MET A 102 1.94 -10.38 -13.59
N PRO A 103 1.13 -9.65 -12.81
CA PRO A 103 1.23 -8.19 -12.76
C PRO A 103 2.66 -7.75 -12.42
N TRP A 104 3.11 -6.62 -12.98
CA TRP A 104 4.48 -6.14 -12.79
C TRP A 104 4.86 -5.94 -11.31
N ILE A 105 3.90 -5.51 -10.45
CA ILE A 105 4.12 -5.36 -8.99
C ILE A 105 4.43 -6.71 -8.33
N GLU A 106 3.81 -7.79 -8.78
CA GLU A 106 4.10 -9.12 -8.24
C GLU A 106 5.48 -9.62 -8.69
N ALA A 107 5.85 -9.36 -9.94
CA ALA A 107 7.16 -9.69 -10.47
C ALA A 107 8.26 -8.92 -9.73
N LEU A 108 8.07 -7.60 -9.54
CA LEU A 108 8.98 -6.75 -8.79
C LEU A 108 9.15 -7.24 -7.35
N ARG A 109 8.05 -7.59 -6.65
CA ARG A 109 8.15 -8.13 -5.28
C ARG A 109 8.98 -9.41 -5.21
N ILE A 110 8.87 -10.31 -6.21
CA ILE A 110 9.66 -11.55 -6.26
C ILE A 110 11.13 -11.22 -6.51
N LEU A 111 11.42 -10.35 -7.48
CA LEU A 111 12.78 -9.91 -7.78
C LEU A 111 13.45 -9.29 -6.54
N LEU A 112 12.77 -8.36 -5.87
CA LEU A 112 13.26 -7.75 -4.64
C LEU A 112 13.49 -8.78 -3.53
N GLY A 113 12.66 -9.82 -3.44
CA GLY A 113 12.87 -10.92 -2.50
C GLY A 113 14.12 -11.75 -2.80
N ILE A 114 14.42 -12.02 -4.08
CA ILE A 114 15.64 -12.72 -4.50
C ILE A 114 16.88 -11.87 -4.20
N VAL A 115 16.83 -10.57 -4.53
CA VAL A 115 17.90 -9.61 -4.23
C VAL A 115 18.13 -9.53 -2.72
N THR A 116 17.06 -9.51 -1.93
CA THR A 116 17.15 -9.52 -0.45
C THR A 116 17.83 -10.79 0.05
N LEU A 117 17.49 -11.95 -0.48
CA LEU A 117 18.08 -13.22 -0.05
C LEU A 117 19.59 -13.27 -0.33
N LEU A 118 20.01 -12.80 -1.50
CA LEU A 118 21.43 -12.74 -1.88
C LEU A 118 22.20 -11.67 -1.06
N GLY A 119 21.63 -10.48 -0.91
CA GLY A 119 22.26 -9.42 -0.11
C GLY A 119 22.37 -9.81 1.36
N LEU A 120 21.34 -10.50 1.90
CA LEU A 120 21.33 -11.00 3.27
C LEU A 120 22.40 -12.07 3.48
N SER A 121 22.63 -12.98 2.52
CA SER A 121 23.70 -13.98 2.66
C SER A 121 25.09 -13.36 2.73
N LEU A 122 25.31 -12.26 2.00
CA LEU A 122 26.57 -11.50 2.02
C LEU A 122 26.70 -10.64 3.30
N HIS A 123 25.60 -10.16 3.86
CA HIS A 123 25.60 -9.34 5.08
C HIS A 123 25.63 -10.15 6.39
N ALA A 124 24.74 -11.14 6.53
CA ALA A 124 24.48 -11.81 7.80
C ALA A 124 25.50 -12.93 8.10
N THR A 125 26.04 -13.59 7.08
CA THR A 125 26.96 -14.73 7.26
C THR A 125 28.25 -14.35 8.01
N PRO A 126 28.96 -13.25 7.62
CA PRO A 126 30.13 -12.81 8.38
C PRO A 126 29.80 -12.46 9.83
N MET A 127 28.68 -11.75 10.06
CA MET A 127 28.25 -11.35 11.41
C MET A 127 27.93 -12.54 12.32
N VAL A 128 27.26 -13.57 11.78
CA VAL A 128 26.93 -14.78 12.53
C VAL A 128 28.18 -15.60 12.81
N LEU A 129 29.06 -15.77 11.82
CA LEU A 129 30.30 -16.53 11.98
C LEU A 129 31.22 -15.89 13.01
N GLU A 130 31.45 -14.58 12.88
CA GLU A 130 32.32 -13.83 13.78
C GLU A 130 31.81 -13.90 15.22
N ARG A 131 30.49 -13.86 15.42
CA ARG A 131 29.88 -14.08 16.74
C ARG A 131 30.13 -15.49 17.28
N LEU A 132 29.97 -16.53 16.46
CA LEU A 132 30.22 -17.91 16.87
C LEU A 132 31.71 -18.11 17.25
N GLN A 133 32.62 -17.45 16.53
CA GLN A 133 34.05 -17.46 16.81
C GLN A 133 34.42 -16.66 18.06
N ALA A 134 33.82 -15.47 18.24
CA ALA A 134 33.99 -14.60 19.42
C ALA A 134 33.53 -15.27 20.72
N THR A 135 32.49 -16.11 20.65
CA THR A 135 32.02 -16.92 21.79
C THR A 135 33.08 -17.94 22.25
N GLY A 136 34.00 -18.34 21.35
CA GLY A 136 35.12 -19.23 21.66
C GLY A 136 36.42 -18.52 22.07
N SER A 137 36.57 -17.23 21.78
CA SER A 137 37.82 -16.46 22.04
C SER A 137 37.71 -15.41 23.16
N GLY A 138 36.50 -15.20 23.72
CA GLY A 138 36.29 -14.30 24.86
C GLY A 138 36.37 -12.80 24.54
N ARG A 139 36.56 -12.41 23.27
CA ARG A 139 36.53 -11.00 22.83
C ARG A 139 35.15 -10.66 22.26
N PRO A 140 34.41 -9.69 22.83
CA PRO A 140 33.18 -9.20 22.20
C PRO A 140 33.52 -8.49 20.89
N VAL A 141 32.78 -8.78 19.82
CA VAL A 141 32.89 -8.04 18.55
C VAL A 141 32.48 -6.59 18.85
N ALA A 142 33.43 -5.65 18.76
CA ALA A 142 33.16 -4.26 19.06
C ALA A 142 32.38 -3.65 17.88
N TYR A 143 31.14 -3.26 18.14
CA TYR A 143 30.26 -2.58 17.19
C TYR A 143 30.89 -1.36 16.45
N PRO A 144 31.82 -0.58 17.06
CA PRO A 144 32.58 0.47 16.36
C PRO A 144 33.42 -0.03 15.19
N ASP A 145 34.01 -1.23 15.29
CA ASP A 145 34.89 -1.80 14.26
C ASP A 145 34.10 -2.12 12.98
N PHE A 146 32.86 -2.59 13.16
CA PHE A 146 31.94 -2.84 12.05
C PHE A 146 31.53 -1.55 11.34
N ILE A 147 31.28 -0.46 12.09
CA ILE A 147 30.93 0.83 11.52
C ILE A 147 32.11 1.40 10.71
N GLN A 148 33.35 1.24 11.19
CA GLN A 148 34.55 1.65 10.45
C GLN A 148 34.74 0.82 9.17
N LEU A 149 34.55 -0.51 9.23
CA LEU A 149 34.63 -1.40 8.07
C LEU A 149 33.60 -1.06 6.98
N LEU A 150 32.44 -0.53 7.38
CA LEU A 150 31.37 -0.15 6.47
C LEU A 150 31.70 1.12 5.65
N ILE A 151 32.55 2.00 6.17
CA ILE A 151 32.76 3.36 5.62
C ILE A 151 34.12 3.53 4.94
N SER A 152 34.99 2.52 5.02
CA SER A 152 36.27 2.46 4.31
C SER A 152 36.15 2.30 2.77
N GLY A 153 34.98 2.55 2.18
CA GLY A 153 34.75 2.42 0.73
C GLY A 153 34.61 0.98 0.24
N SER A 154 34.42 0.02 1.15
CA SER A 154 34.29 -1.40 0.81
C SER A 154 32.97 -1.69 0.05
N PRO A 155 32.96 -2.63 -0.90
CA PRO A 155 31.72 -3.07 -1.58
C PRO A 155 30.64 -3.64 -0.66
N MET A 156 30.97 -3.87 0.61
CA MET A 156 30.01 -4.12 1.69
C MET A 156 28.99 -2.98 1.82
N LEU A 157 29.40 -1.71 1.69
CA LEU A 157 28.50 -0.56 1.76
C LEU A 157 27.41 -0.62 0.69
N TRP A 158 27.81 -0.90 -0.56
CA TRP A 158 26.88 -1.05 -1.68
C TRP A 158 25.92 -2.22 -1.46
N ASN A 159 26.41 -3.36 -0.97
CA ASN A 159 25.56 -4.48 -0.58
C ASN A 159 24.52 -4.07 0.48
N GLN A 160 24.91 -3.31 1.52
CA GLN A 160 23.97 -2.84 2.54
C GLN A 160 22.91 -1.91 1.97
N LEU A 161 23.29 -0.94 1.13
CA LEU A 161 22.34 -0.02 0.51
C LEU A 161 21.31 -0.77 -0.36
N ILE A 162 21.79 -1.69 -1.20
CA ILE A 162 20.93 -2.52 -2.04
C ILE A 162 20.02 -3.41 -1.19
N LEU A 163 20.58 -4.06 -0.16
CA LEU A 163 19.84 -4.94 0.74
C LEU A 163 18.72 -4.19 1.47
N VAL A 164 19.00 -3.01 2.03
CA VAL A 164 18.00 -2.18 2.73
C VAL A 164 16.88 -1.80 1.78
N ILE A 165 17.21 -1.27 0.60
CA ILE A 165 16.21 -0.88 -0.40
C ILE A 165 15.36 -2.09 -0.82
N ALA A 166 16.01 -3.22 -1.11
CA ALA A 166 15.33 -4.43 -1.57
C ALA A 166 14.43 -5.04 -0.49
N ALA A 167 14.95 -5.25 0.72
CA ALA A 167 14.23 -5.87 1.82
C ALA A 167 13.05 -5.00 2.28
N TRP A 168 13.28 -3.69 2.41
CA TRP A 168 12.26 -2.74 2.81
C TRP A 168 11.14 -2.64 1.76
N SER A 169 11.50 -2.49 0.49
CA SER A 169 10.53 -2.43 -0.61
C SER A 169 9.74 -3.75 -0.73
N HIS A 170 10.41 -4.89 -0.62
CA HIS A 170 9.77 -6.21 -0.61
C HIS A 170 8.71 -6.32 0.49
N GLY A 171 9.07 -5.93 1.72
CA GLY A 171 8.18 -5.92 2.88
C GLY A 171 7.00 -4.96 2.73
N CYS A 172 7.25 -3.71 2.34
CA CYS A 172 6.22 -2.69 2.11
C CYS A 172 5.21 -3.12 1.04
N ILE A 173 5.68 -3.67 -0.09
CA ILE A 173 4.79 -4.19 -1.15
C ILE A 173 3.98 -5.37 -0.61
N GLY A 174 4.60 -6.26 0.17
CA GLY A 174 3.91 -7.39 0.83
C GLY A 174 2.75 -6.94 1.72
N VAL A 175 3.01 -5.99 2.63
CA VAL A 175 2.01 -5.42 3.54
C VAL A 175 0.94 -4.64 2.79
N HIS A 176 1.32 -3.84 1.79
CA HIS A 176 0.37 -3.09 0.95
C HIS A 176 -0.61 -4.02 0.24
N LEU A 177 -0.11 -5.08 -0.40
CA LEU A 177 -0.96 -6.04 -1.12
C LEU A 177 -1.90 -6.81 -0.17
N TRP A 178 -1.50 -7.00 1.08
CA TRP A 178 -2.34 -7.61 2.12
C TRP A 178 -3.43 -6.65 2.63
N LEU A 179 -3.10 -5.37 2.85
CA LEU A 179 -4.00 -4.40 3.49
C LEU A 179 -4.81 -3.53 2.53
N ARG A 180 -4.50 -3.49 1.22
CA ARG A 180 -5.14 -2.60 0.23
C ARG A 180 -6.68 -2.67 0.14
N LEU A 181 -7.28 -3.79 0.60
CA LEU A 181 -8.73 -3.97 0.62
C LEU A 181 -9.40 -3.49 1.92
N ARG A 182 -8.62 -3.12 2.94
CA ARG A 182 -9.13 -2.64 4.24
C ARG A 182 -9.36 -1.13 4.16
N GLY A 183 -10.58 -0.69 4.48
CA GLY A 183 -10.96 0.73 4.42
C GLY A 183 -10.09 1.65 5.29
N TRP A 184 -9.68 1.20 6.48
CA TRP A 184 -8.81 1.97 7.38
C TRP A 184 -7.40 2.18 6.81
N TYR A 185 -6.87 1.19 6.07
CA TYR A 185 -5.55 1.27 5.47
C TYR A 185 -5.53 2.31 4.35
N ARG A 186 -6.60 2.38 3.55
CA ARG A 186 -6.76 3.41 2.51
C ARG A 186 -6.80 4.83 3.10
N ARG A 187 -7.47 5.01 4.25
CA ARG A 187 -7.51 6.30 4.96
C ARG A 187 -6.14 6.71 5.50
N ARG A 188 -5.34 5.76 6.00
CA ARG A 188 -4.01 6.01 6.59
C ARG A 188 -2.84 5.85 5.61
N LEU A 189 -3.12 5.60 4.32
CA LEU A 189 -2.08 5.27 3.34
C LEU A 189 -1.02 6.37 3.22
N THR A 190 -1.42 7.64 3.22
CA THR A 190 -0.48 8.76 3.15
C THR A 190 0.48 8.78 4.33
N LEU A 191 -0.05 8.66 5.55
CA LEU A 191 0.78 8.62 6.76
C LEU A 191 1.72 7.42 6.76
N LEU A 192 1.22 6.24 6.39
CA LEU A 192 2.04 5.03 6.28
C LEU A 192 3.09 5.12 5.16
N ALA A 193 2.80 5.80 4.06
CA ALA A 193 3.75 6.03 2.97
C ALA A 193 4.87 6.98 3.40
N ILE A 194 4.54 8.04 4.16
CA ILE A 194 5.54 8.93 4.76
C ILE A 194 6.46 8.12 5.70
N THR A 195 5.88 7.32 6.60
CA THR A 195 6.68 6.44 7.48
C THR A 195 7.54 5.46 6.69
N ALA A 196 7.01 4.89 5.60
CA ALA A 196 7.75 3.97 4.74
C ALA A 196 8.97 4.62 4.07
N VAL A 197 8.97 5.93 3.82
CA VAL A 197 10.16 6.62 3.30
C VAL A 197 11.10 7.05 4.42
N LEU A 198 10.54 7.57 5.53
CA LEU A 198 11.33 8.13 6.63
C LEU A 198 12.18 7.09 7.36
N VAL A 199 11.66 5.88 7.63
CA VAL A 199 12.39 4.87 8.41
C VAL A 199 13.76 4.51 7.80
N PRO A 200 13.88 4.08 6.53
CA PRO A 200 15.19 3.75 5.95
C PRO A 200 16.10 4.98 5.82
N LEU A 201 15.54 6.17 5.58
CA LEU A 201 16.31 7.40 5.46
C LEU A 201 16.94 7.81 6.80
N LEU A 202 16.15 7.79 7.88
CA LEU A 202 16.64 8.08 9.23
C LEU A 202 17.66 7.04 9.70
N ALA A 203 17.46 5.77 9.37
CA ALA A 203 18.42 4.70 9.68
C ALA A 203 19.78 4.93 9.01
N LEU A 204 19.79 5.30 7.73
CA LEU A 204 21.03 5.59 6.99
C LEU A 204 21.76 6.82 7.55
N LEU A 205 21.03 7.90 7.84
CA LEU A 205 21.61 9.11 8.43
C LEU A 205 22.16 8.84 9.84
N GLY A 206 21.45 8.06 10.65
CA GLY A 206 21.90 7.67 11.99
C GLY A 206 23.17 6.84 11.97
N LEU A 207 23.29 5.90 11.02
CA LEU A 207 24.51 5.11 10.83
C LEU A 207 25.70 5.98 10.38
N LEU A 208 25.48 6.93 9.47
CA LEU A 208 26.51 7.89 9.05
C LEU A 208 26.95 8.82 10.19
N SER A 209 26.01 9.27 11.02
CA SER A 209 26.28 10.07 12.21
C SER A 209 27.14 9.30 13.22
N ALA A 210 26.73 8.08 13.55
CA ALA A 210 27.44 7.19 14.46
C ALA A 210 28.87 6.89 13.99
N ALA A 211 29.06 6.73 12.69
CA ALA A 211 30.37 6.50 12.13
C ALA A 211 31.33 7.68 12.25
N ARG A 212 30.83 8.90 12.02
CA ARG A 212 31.63 10.10 12.23
C ARG A 212 32.05 10.21 13.69
N ALA A 213 31.14 9.92 14.63
CA ALA A 213 31.47 9.91 16.05
C ALA A 213 32.60 8.92 16.36
N VAL A 214 32.53 7.69 15.83
CA VAL A 214 33.59 6.67 16.01
C VAL A 214 34.94 7.10 15.39
N GLN A 215 34.94 7.80 14.25
CA GLN A 215 36.17 8.32 13.63
C GLN A 215 36.80 9.46 14.44
N VAL A 216 35.98 10.33 15.03
CA VAL A 216 36.45 11.43 15.90
C VAL A 216 37.08 10.86 17.17
N ASP A 217 36.45 9.86 17.79
CA ASP A 217 36.99 9.19 18.99
C ASP A 217 38.30 8.45 18.69
N ALA A 218 38.45 7.86 17.49
CA ALA A 218 39.67 7.18 17.06
C ALA A 218 40.83 8.14 16.71
N GLY A 219 40.53 9.41 16.41
CA GLY A 219 41.51 10.45 16.04
C GLY A 219 41.99 11.31 17.22
N ALA A 220 41.43 11.14 18.41
CA ALA A 220 41.91 11.81 19.62
C ALA A 220 43.30 11.25 20.02
N PRO A 221 44.29 12.09 20.37
CA PRO A 221 45.57 11.60 20.87
C PRO A 221 45.29 10.75 22.12
N GLN A 222 45.81 9.51 22.17
CA GLN A 222 45.86 8.73 23.40
C GLN A 222 46.77 9.44 24.41
N GLY A 223 46.21 10.40 25.12
CA GLY A 223 46.85 11.08 26.24
C GLY A 223 46.81 10.18 27.46
N GLY A 224 47.95 9.59 27.81
CA GLY A 224 48.30 9.18 29.16
C GLY A 224 47.63 7.91 29.67
N ALA A 225 48.46 6.88 29.86
CA ALA A 225 48.15 5.70 30.63
C ALA A 225 47.56 6.05 32.02
N TYR A 226 46.29 5.74 32.22
CA TYR A 226 45.72 5.42 33.53
C TYR A 226 44.92 4.13 33.36
N GLY A 227 45.33 3.11 34.10
CA GLY A 227 44.98 1.71 33.85
C GLY A 227 43.47 1.44 33.87
N GLU A 228 43.03 0.69 32.87
CA GLU A 228 41.73 0.01 32.88
C GLU A 228 41.72 -1.05 33.99
N SER A 229 41.17 -0.70 35.15
CA SER A 229 40.66 -1.69 36.09
C SER A 229 39.28 -2.16 35.62
N ASN A 230 39.27 -3.36 35.09
CA ASN A 230 38.15 -4.29 34.95
C ASN A 230 37.00 -4.01 35.95
N ALA A 231 35.93 -3.33 35.51
CA ALA A 231 34.69 -3.22 36.27
C ALA A 231 33.71 -4.28 35.76
N GLY A 232 33.78 -5.44 36.40
CA GLY A 232 32.82 -6.53 36.25
C GLY A 232 31.44 -6.14 36.76
N TYR A 233 30.45 -6.67 36.05
CA TYR A 233 29.05 -6.79 36.45
C TYR A 233 28.88 -7.38 37.87
N GLY A 234 28.00 -6.77 38.66
CA GLY A 234 27.42 -7.31 39.89
C GLY A 234 27.17 -6.17 40.89
N GLY A 235 26.03 -6.00 41.55
CA GLY A 235 24.79 -6.74 41.66
C GLY A 235 23.95 -5.97 42.70
N TYR A 236 22.64 -5.96 42.53
CA TYR A 236 21.69 -5.34 43.47
C TYR A 236 21.78 -6.01 44.84
N ALA A 237 22.09 -5.27 45.90
CA ALA A 237 21.83 -5.69 47.27
C ALA A 237 21.78 -4.52 48.26
N ALA A 238 20.62 -4.44 48.93
CA ALA A 238 20.38 -4.02 50.31
C ALA A 238 20.77 -2.60 50.78
N ALA A 239 19.71 -1.86 51.13
CA ALA A 239 19.72 -0.88 52.20
C ALA A 239 20.14 -1.53 53.52
N ASP A 240 20.95 -0.82 54.31
CA ASP A 240 20.79 -0.70 55.76
C ASP A 240 21.66 0.46 56.29
N GLY A 241 21.11 1.18 57.27
CA GLY A 241 21.68 2.39 57.84
C GLY A 241 22.82 2.16 58.83
N GLY A 242 23.47 3.26 59.22
CA GLY A 242 24.46 3.25 60.30
C GLY A 242 25.08 4.61 60.54
N TYR A 243 24.73 5.18 61.69
CA TYR A 243 25.25 6.38 62.33
C TYR A 243 26.79 6.49 62.38
N GLY A 244 27.29 7.73 62.40
CA GLY A 244 28.68 8.05 62.73
C GLY A 244 28.95 9.56 62.75
N ASP A 245 28.67 10.15 63.91
CA ASP A 245 28.94 11.52 64.35
C ASP A 245 30.46 11.83 64.51
N SER A 246 30.76 13.11 64.76
CA SER A 246 32.04 13.81 64.99
C SER A 246 32.62 14.50 63.75
N GLY A 247 32.92 15.80 63.75
CA GLY A 247 32.93 16.79 64.81
C GLY A 247 34.00 17.83 64.51
N ALA A 248 33.58 19.10 64.58
CA ALA A 248 34.37 20.28 64.94
C ALA A 248 35.34 20.97 63.94
N ASP A 249 35.17 22.30 63.97
CA ASP A 249 36.11 23.41 63.70
C ASP A 249 36.43 23.73 62.23
N GLY A 250 36.36 24.97 61.74
CA GLY A 250 36.21 26.29 62.36
C GLY A 250 36.89 27.32 61.44
N SER A 251 36.40 28.57 61.44
CA SER A 251 36.87 29.76 60.69
C SER A 251 36.60 29.81 59.18
N ALA A 252 35.71 30.65 58.63
CA ALA A 252 35.50 32.11 58.76
C ALA A 252 36.49 32.98 57.95
N GLY A 253 35.90 33.82 57.07
CA GLY A 253 36.50 34.99 56.42
C GLY A 253 37.07 34.70 55.02
N GLY A 254 36.73 35.41 53.95
CA GLY A 254 35.93 36.61 53.79
C GLY A 254 36.11 37.13 52.36
N TYR A 255 35.00 37.58 51.78
CA TYR A 255 34.79 38.70 50.85
C TYR A 255 35.92 39.14 49.89
N GLY A 256 35.56 39.30 48.61
CA GLY A 256 36.32 40.12 47.67
C GLY A 256 35.91 39.94 46.23
N ALA A 257 34.70 40.38 45.89
CA ALA A 257 34.25 40.59 44.52
C ALA A 257 34.83 41.89 43.94
N SER A 258 34.98 41.90 42.61
CA SER A 258 35.09 43.03 41.65
C SER A 258 36.26 42.75 40.72
N ASP A 259 36.24 42.98 39.42
CA ASP A 259 35.24 43.37 38.43
C ASP A 259 36.05 43.51 37.13
N GLY A 260 35.39 43.32 35.97
CA GLY A 260 35.44 44.36 34.95
C GLY A 260 36.62 44.40 33.98
N GLY A 261 36.28 44.15 32.71
CA GLY A 261 36.87 44.81 31.55
C GLY A 261 38.05 44.05 30.94
N GLY A 262 38.03 43.61 29.68
CA GLY A 262 37.30 44.14 28.54
C GLY A 262 38.31 44.71 27.55
N ASN A 263 38.20 44.26 26.30
CA ASN A 263 38.91 44.70 25.11
C ASN A 263 40.42 44.38 25.05
N SER A 264 41.02 44.15 23.89
CA SER A 264 40.64 43.81 22.51
C SER A 264 41.92 44.07 21.72
N LEU A 265 42.24 43.18 20.79
CA LEU A 265 42.95 43.45 19.54
C LEU A 265 44.32 44.16 19.64
N ASP A 266 45.39 43.50 19.20
CA ASP A 266 45.81 43.75 17.82
C ASP A 266 46.85 42.77 17.30
N TYR A 267 46.70 42.49 16.01
CA TYR A 267 47.64 41.80 15.14
C TYR A 267 48.83 42.73 14.81
N SER A 268 50.07 42.23 14.82
CA SER A 268 50.92 42.44 13.64
C SER A 268 52.17 41.58 13.57
N TYR A 269 52.32 41.09 12.35
CA TYR A 269 53.43 40.51 11.60
C TYR A 269 54.85 41.01 11.91
N GLY A 270 55.82 40.10 11.76
CA GLY A 270 57.24 40.41 11.64
C GLY A 270 58.00 39.27 10.97
N ASP A 271 58.17 39.38 9.66
CA ASP A 271 59.11 38.61 8.84
C ASP A 271 60.55 38.79 9.33
N SER A 272 61.41 37.78 9.14
CA SER A 272 62.81 38.01 8.74
C SER A 272 63.49 36.75 8.19
N TYR A 273 64.04 36.94 7.00
CA TYR A 273 64.86 36.06 6.19
C TYR A 273 66.22 35.68 6.84
N GLY A 274 66.80 34.56 6.41
CA GLY A 274 68.22 34.27 6.58
C GLY A 274 68.63 32.91 6.05
N GLY A 275 69.03 32.84 4.77
CA GLY A 275 69.71 31.69 4.17
C GLY A 275 71.19 31.62 4.59
N GLY A 276 71.79 30.43 4.47
CA GLY A 276 73.18 30.17 4.84
C GLY A 276 73.57 28.69 4.70
N ASP A 277 73.70 28.27 3.44
CA ASP A 277 74.63 27.30 2.85
C ASP A 277 75.79 26.71 3.68
N GLY A 278 76.03 25.39 3.49
CA GLY A 278 77.36 24.90 3.11
C GLY A 278 78.16 24.01 4.08
N SER A 279 78.30 22.73 3.69
CA SER A 279 79.47 21.84 3.84
C SER A 279 79.70 20.98 5.12
N SER A 280 79.44 19.67 4.93
CA SER A 280 80.38 18.54 5.00
C SER A 280 81.39 18.43 6.16
N TYR A 281 81.19 17.43 7.03
CA TYR A 281 82.26 16.52 7.50
C TYR A 281 81.64 15.15 7.83
N GLY A 282 82.22 14.09 7.28
CA GLY A 282 81.88 12.71 7.61
C GLY A 282 82.81 12.14 8.68
N SER A 283 82.30 11.21 9.48
CA SER A 283 83.10 10.18 10.15
C SER A 283 82.23 9.03 10.64
N THR A 284 82.66 7.84 10.22
CA THR A 284 82.20 6.48 10.48
C THR A 284 82.41 6.03 11.94
N TYR A 285 81.55 5.14 12.45
CA TYR A 285 81.67 4.10 13.51
C TYR A 285 80.23 3.88 14.03
N GLY A 286 79.63 2.72 14.25
CA GLY A 286 80.01 1.31 14.35
C GLY A 286 78.90 0.66 15.21
N ASN A 287 78.29 -0.42 14.71
CA ASN A 287 77.41 -1.44 15.31
C ASN A 287 76.76 -1.23 16.70
N GLY A 288 75.47 -1.60 16.81
CA GLY A 288 74.88 -2.07 18.07
C GLY A 288 73.36 -1.91 18.19
N ASP A 289 72.63 -2.92 17.70
CA ASP A 289 71.45 -3.56 18.31
C ASP A 289 70.19 -2.73 18.71
N GLY A 290 69.08 -3.09 18.05
CA GLY A 290 67.86 -3.47 18.77
C GLY A 290 66.86 -2.36 19.14
N ASN A 291 66.05 -1.91 18.18
CA ASN A 291 64.63 -1.66 18.43
C ASN A 291 63.83 -1.59 17.13
N ALA A 292 63.01 -2.60 16.85
CA ALA A 292 62.07 -2.58 15.72
C ALA A 292 60.88 -1.68 16.05
N GLY A 293 61.11 -0.36 15.97
CA GLY A 293 60.09 0.67 15.97
C GLY A 293 59.47 0.80 14.58
N ALA A 294 58.14 0.72 14.54
CA ALA A 294 57.31 0.83 13.37
C ALA A 294 57.59 2.11 12.55
N ALA A 295 58.00 1.92 11.29
CA ALA A 295 58.00 2.98 10.29
C ALA A 295 56.78 2.79 9.38
N TYR A 296 55.79 3.68 9.51
CA TYR A 296 54.76 3.92 8.51
C TYR A 296 55.44 4.49 7.25
N GLY A 297 55.86 3.59 6.36
CA GLY A 297 56.30 3.93 5.01
C GLY A 297 55.09 4.14 4.11
N ALA A 298 54.88 5.38 3.68
CA ALA A 298 53.99 5.74 2.59
C ALA A 298 54.47 5.08 1.29
N GLY A 299 53.88 3.94 0.95
CA GLY A 299 54.05 3.26 -0.33
C GLY A 299 53.18 3.92 -1.39
N ALA A 300 53.84 4.52 -2.39
CA ALA A 300 53.22 5.05 -3.60
C ALA A 300 52.35 4.00 -4.31
N GLY A 301 51.13 4.38 -4.66
CA GLY A 301 50.16 3.51 -5.32
C GLY A 301 50.59 3.11 -6.74
N SER A 302 50.86 1.82 -6.92
CA SER A 302 50.57 1.14 -8.18
C SER A 302 49.08 0.84 -8.22
N ALA A 303 48.32 1.64 -8.98
CA ALA A 303 46.92 1.37 -9.25
C ALA A 303 46.80 0.11 -10.13
N ASP A 304 46.70 -1.06 -9.48
CA ASP A 304 46.28 -2.28 -10.14
C ASP A 304 44.88 -2.06 -10.72
N ARG A 305 44.78 -2.07 -12.05
CA ARG A 305 43.49 -2.02 -12.73
C ARG A 305 42.75 -3.32 -12.42
N PRO A 306 41.53 -3.26 -11.86
CA PRO A 306 40.73 -4.46 -11.58
C PRO A 306 40.57 -5.32 -12.84
N ALA A 307 40.97 -6.60 -12.74
CA ALA A 307 41.11 -7.53 -13.87
C ALA A 307 39.80 -7.92 -14.58
N SER A 308 38.64 -7.46 -14.11
CA SER A 308 37.34 -7.61 -14.78
C SER A 308 36.26 -6.76 -14.10
N TRP A 309 35.18 -6.41 -14.80
CA TRP A 309 34.00 -5.75 -14.19
C TRP A 309 33.39 -6.57 -13.03
N LEU A 310 33.63 -7.88 -13.00
CA LEU A 310 33.26 -8.78 -11.91
C LEU A 310 33.94 -8.42 -10.58
N SER A 311 35.17 -7.93 -10.61
CA SER A 311 35.90 -7.49 -9.40
C SER A 311 35.35 -6.20 -8.77
N TRP A 312 34.49 -5.46 -9.48
CA TRP A 312 33.77 -4.30 -8.93
C TRP A 312 32.51 -4.74 -8.17
N ILE A 313 32.03 -5.95 -8.44
CA ILE A 313 30.84 -6.54 -7.83
C ILE A 313 31.24 -7.50 -6.70
N ILE A 314 32.40 -8.15 -6.83
CA ILE A 314 32.95 -9.10 -5.86
C ILE A 314 34.43 -8.72 -5.60
N PRO A 315 34.72 -7.94 -4.57
CA PRO A 315 36.09 -7.54 -4.25
C PRO A 315 36.87 -8.65 -3.52
N ALA A 316 38.20 -8.57 -3.54
CA ALA A 316 39.11 -9.57 -2.97
C ALA A 316 39.01 -9.68 -1.42
N ASP A 317 38.54 -8.63 -0.76
CA ASP A 317 38.28 -8.54 0.68
C ASP A 317 36.96 -9.21 1.11
N LEU A 318 36.08 -9.61 0.17
CA LEU A 318 34.90 -10.44 0.45
C LEU A 318 35.20 -11.96 0.49
N HIS A 319 36.47 -12.37 0.39
CA HIS A 319 36.89 -13.79 0.45
C HIS A 319 36.85 -14.40 1.86
N SER A 320 35.85 -14.11 2.71
CA SER A 320 35.43 -15.18 3.61
C SER A 320 34.73 -16.20 2.70
N ALA A 321 35.41 -17.30 2.37
CA ALA A 321 34.90 -18.32 1.44
C ALA A 321 33.43 -18.71 1.75
N GLN A 322 33.05 -18.61 3.02
CA GLN A 322 31.72 -18.83 3.57
C GLN A 322 30.61 -17.91 3.04
N SER A 323 30.86 -16.60 2.85
CA SER A 323 29.85 -15.69 2.29
C SER A 323 29.55 -15.99 0.82
N VAL A 324 30.59 -16.36 0.06
CA VAL A 324 30.50 -16.84 -1.32
C VAL A 324 29.75 -18.17 -1.36
N TYR A 325 30.07 -19.12 -0.47
CA TYR A 325 29.33 -20.40 -0.38
C TYR A 325 27.85 -20.19 -0.05
N ALA A 326 27.51 -19.28 0.87
CA ALA A 326 26.12 -18.98 1.21
C ALA A 326 25.34 -18.41 0.00
N ALA A 327 25.95 -17.50 -0.75
CA ALA A 327 25.38 -16.98 -2.00
C ALA A 327 25.20 -18.08 -3.07
N LEU A 328 26.19 -18.96 -3.23
CA LEU A 328 26.12 -20.10 -4.15
C LEU A 328 25.01 -21.10 -3.77
N ILE A 329 24.81 -21.36 -2.47
CA ILE A 329 23.71 -22.20 -1.98
C ILE A 329 22.36 -21.58 -2.34
N VAL A 330 22.20 -20.27 -2.15
CA VAL A 330 20.98 -19.55 -2.55
C VAL A 330 20.73 -19.70 -4.06
N ILE A 331 21.76 -19.50 -4.88
CA ILE A 331 21.67 -19.66 -6.34
C ILE A 331 21.28 -21.11 -6.70
N ALA A 332 21.91 -22.09 -6.07
CA ALA A 332 21.60 -23.51 -6.27
C ALA A 332 20.15 -23.83 -5.91
N LEU A 333 19.62 -23.32 -4.80
CA LEU A 333 18.21 -23.49 -4.40
C LEU A 333 17.25 -22.87 -5.43
N LEU A 334 17.58 -21.71 -6.00
CA LEU A 334 16.78 -21.07 -7.04
C LEU A 334 16.80 -21.88 -8.35
N ILE A 335 17.96 -22.42 -8.73
CA ILE A 335 18.10 -23.32 -9.90
C ILE A 335 17.28 -24.59 -9.68
N VAL A 336 17.42 -25.25 -8.53
CA VAL A 336 16.66 -26.46 -8.16
C VAL A 336 15.16 -26.18 -8.21
N ALA A 337 14.68 -25.06 -7.67
CA ALA A 337 13.27 -24.69 -7.75
C ALA A 337 12.79 -24.47 -9.20
N THR A 338 13.64 -23.90 -10.05
CA THR A 338 13.33 -23.67 -11.48
C THR A 338 13.28 -24.98 -12.26
N VAL A 339 14.21 -25.90 -12.01
CA VAL A 339 14.23 -27.25 -12.60
C VAL A 339 13.03 -28.06 -12.10
N ALA A 340 12.77 -28.08 -10.79
CA ALA A 340 11.62 -28.75 -10.18
C ALA A 340 10.31 -28.23 -10.75
N ARG A 341 10.18 -26.92 -10.97
CA ARG A 341 9.05 -26.34 -11.69
C ARG A 341 8.92 -26.91 -13.10
N GLY A 342 10.00 -26.96 -13.87
CA GLY A 342 10.01 -27.54 -15.22
C GLY A 342 9.58 -29.01 -15.23
N LEU A 343 10.06 -29.79 -14.26
CA LEU A 343 9.68 -31.19 -14.06
C LEU A 343 8.21 -31.34 -13.65
N VAL A 344 7.72 -30.56 -12.69
CA VAL A 344 6.30 -30.55 -12.29
C VAL A 344 5.41 -30.14 -13.46
N GLN A 345 5.77 -29.11 -14.22
CA GLN A 345 4.98 -28.68 -15.38
C GLN A 345 4.99 -29.72 -16.51
N THR A 346 6.12 -30.37 -16.77
CA THR A 346 6.20 -31.44 -17.77
C THR A 346 5.45 -32.69 -17.31
N TRP A 347 5.49 -33.01 -16.02
CA TRP A 347 4.72 -34.07 -15.39
C TRP A 347 3.22 -33.79 -15.43
N GLU A 348 2.77 -32.59 -15.07
CA GLU A 348 1.37 -32.15 -15.17
C GLU A 348 0.87 -32.15 -16.62
N ARG A 349 1.70 -31.70 -17.58
CA ARG A 349 1.40 -31.81 -19.02
C ARG A 349 1.27 -33.26 -19.47
N ARG A 350 1.99 -34.20 -18.84
CA ARG A 350 1.93 -35.64 -19.12
C ARG A 350 0.80 -36.37 -18.38
N HIS A 351 0.25 -35.81 -17.28
CA HIS A 351 -0.70 -36.50 -16.40
C HIS A 351 -2.10 -35.88 -16.27
N GLY A 352 -2.48 -34.89 -17.08
CA GLY A 352 -3.89 -34.52 -17.19
C GLY A 352 -4.15 -33.20 -17.89
N LEU A 353 -4.32 -33.26 -19.21
CA LEU A 353 -4.96 -32.19 -19.95
C LEU A 353 -6.47 -32.27 -19.73
N VAL A 354 -7.11 -31.11 -19.62
CA VAL A 354 -8.55 -30.94 -19.68
C VAL A 354 -8.88 -30.22 -20.97
N SER A 355 -9.88 -30.73 -21.67
CA SER A 355 -10.41 -30.15 -22.88
C SER A 355 -11.63 -29.29 -22.58
N VAL A 356 -11.64 -28.05 -23.07
CA VAL A 356 -12.83 -27.20 -23.09
C VAL A 356 -13.29 -27.03 -24.53
N ARG A 357 -14.49 -27.55 -24.81
CA ARG A 357 -15.16 -27.44 -26.10
C ARG A 357 -16.07 -26.22 -26.11
N TYR A 358 -16.03 -25.48 -27.21
CA TYR A 358 -16.82 -24.29 -27.48
C TYR A 358 -17.80 -24.57 -28.64
N PRO A 359 -18.79 -23.69 -28.88
CA PRO A 359 -19.62 -23.75 -30.08
C PRO A 359 -18.77 -23.78 -31.35
N GLN A 360 -19.36 -24.29 -32.46
CA GLN A 360 -18.69 -24.46 -33.75
C GLN A 360 -17.51 -25.45 -33.74
N GLY A 361 -17.47 -26.36 -32.77
CA GLY A 361 -16.50 -27.47 -32.72
C GLY A 361 -15.09 -27.05 -32.28
N ARG A 362 -14.89 -25.81 -31.82
CA ARG A 362 -13.58 -25.34 -31.36
C ARG A 362 -13.24 -25.98 -30.02
N GLU A 363 -12.07 -26.59 -29.93
CA GLU A 363 -11.61 -27.32 -28.74
C GLU A 363 -10.26 -26.77 -28.28
N VAL A 364 -10.15 -26.46 -26.98
CA VAL A 364 -8.91 -25.96 -26.40
C VAL A 364 -8.51 -26.84 -25.23
N LYS A 365 -7.33 -27.45 -25.33
CA LYS A 365 -6.74 -28.27 -24.28
C LYS A 365 -5.83 -27.42 -23.39
N ALA A 366 -6.00 -27.56 -22.09
CA ALA A 366 -5.18 -26.87 -21.10
C ALA A 366 -4.84 -27.79 -19.93
N VAL A 367 -3.82 -27.41 -19.18
CA VAL A 367 -3.47 -28.10 -17.93
C VAL A 367 -4.59 -27.89 -16.91
N ARG A 368 -4.91 -28.94 -16.15
CA ARG A 368 -5.85 -28.88 -15.01
C ARG A 368 -5.51 -27.68 -14.10
N GLY A 369 -6.53 -26.90 -13.74
CA GLY A 369 -6.39 -25.73 -12.86
C GLY A 369 -6.40 -24.36 -13.55
N ALA A 370 -6.24 -24.30 -14.88
CA ALA A 370 -6.51 -23.08 -15.64
C ALA A 370 -8.01 -22.72 -15.57
N SER A 371 -8.34 -21.42 -15.43
CA SER A 371 -9.74 -20.99 -15.50
C SER A 371 -10.27 -21.09 -16.93
N VAL A 372 -11.57 -21.28 -17.12
CA VAL A 372 -12.17 -21.29 -18.46
C VAL A 372 -11.85 -20.01 -19.23
N LEU A 373 -11.73 -18.86 -18.57
CA LEU A 373 -11.31 -17.61 -19.20
C LEU A 373 -9.85 -17.67 -19.70
N ASP A 374 -8.94 -18.26 -18.92
CA ASP A 374 -7.54 -18.44 -19.35
C ASP A 374 -7.46 -19.44 -20.50
N ILE A 375 -8.26 -20.52 -20.45
CA ILE A 375 -8.36 -21.51 -21.53
C ILE A 375 -8.88 -20.85 -22.80
N SER A 376 -9.92 -20.02 -22.71
CA SER A 376 -10.43 -19.23 -23.85
C SER A 376 -9.34 -18.35 -24.44
N ARG A 377 -8.61 -17.60 -23.62
CA ARG A 377 -7.52 -16.72 -24.06
C ARG A 377 -6.38 -17.47 -24.72
N MET A 378 -5.95 -18.60 -24.15
CA MET A 378 -4.91 -19.46 -24.73
C MET A 378 -5.33 -20.02 -26.09
N GLY A 379 -6.59 -20.42 -26.19
CA GLY A 379 -7.16 -20.95 -27.43
C GLY A 379 -7.56 -19.89 -28.45
N GLY A 380 -7.36 -18.60 -28.16
CA GLY A 380 -7.78 -17.48 -29.02
C GLY A 380 -9.30 -17.35 -29.17
N VAL A 381 -10.08 -17.88 -28.22
CA VAL A 381 -11.53 -17.75 -28.16
C VAL A 381 -11.87 -16.38 -27.58
N PRO A 382 -12.54 -15.50 -28.33
CA PRO A 382 -12.98 -14.22 -27.81
C PRO A 382 -13.89 -14.38 -26.59
N HIS A 383 -13.60 -13.64 -25.52
CA HIS A 383 -14.29 -13.82 -24.25
C HIS A 383 -14.32 -12.52 -23.43
N ALA A 384 -15.50 -11.95 -23.21
CA ALA A 384 -15.66 -10.68 -22.50
C ALA A 384 -15.22 -10.75 -21.02
N SER A 385 -14.48 -9.74 -20.54
CA SER A 385 -14.00 -9.71 -19.14
C SER A 385 -13.69 -8.29 -18.63
N VAL A 386 -14.71 -7.50 -18.31
CA VAL A 386 -14.57 -6.09 -17.86
C VAL A 386 -13.69 -5.94 -16.63
N CYS A 387 -13.84 -6.82 -15.63
CA CYS A 387 -12.99 -6.78 -14.44
C CYS A 387 -11.60 -7.44 -14.63
N GLY A 388 -11.24 -7.86 -15.86
CA GLY A 388 -9.98 -8.53 -16.16
C GLY A 388 -9.85 -9.96 -15.60
N GLY A 389 -10.94 -10.57 -15.12
CA GLY A 389 -10.94 -11.93 -14.58
C GLY A 389 -10.85 -12.04 -13.04
N ARG A 390 -11.21 -10.97 -12.32
CA ARG A 390 -11.13 -10.90 -10.85
C ARG A 390 -12.39 -11.37 -10.11
N GLY A 391 -13.38 -11.94 -10.81
CA GLY A 391 -14.66 -12.33 -10.21
C GLY A 391 -15.49 -11.16 -9.66
N ARG A 392 -15.35 -9.95 -10.24
CA ARG A 392 -16.04 -8.72 -9.78
C ARG A 392 -17.13 -8.22 -10.73
N CYS A 393 -17.28 -8.84 -11.89
CA CYS A 393 -18.32 -8.54 -12.86
C CYS A 393 -18.92 -9.84 -13.39
N SER A 394 -20.09 -9.75 -14.03
CA SER A 394 -20.77 -10.88 -14.66
C SER A 394 -20.43 -11.04 -16.16
N THR A 395 -19.46 -10.30 -16.69
CA THR A 395 -19.25 -10.27 -18.15
C THR A 395 -18.59 -11.51 -18.73
N CYS A 396 -17.83 -12.28 -17.94
CA CYS A 396 -17.18 -13.51 -18.39
C CYS A 396 -18.06 -14.76 -18.21
N ARG A 397 -19.39 -14.58 -18.27
CA ARG A 397 -20.32 -15.69 -18.02
C ARG A 397 -20.23 -16.73 -19.12
N VAL A 398 -20.23 -17.98 -18.69
CA VAL A 398 -20.40 -19.14 -19.56
C VAL A 398 -21.59 -19.96 -19.09
N HIS A 399 -22.33 -20.50 -20.05
CA HIS A 399 -23.21 -21.62 -19.82
C HIS A 399 -22.40 -22.90 -19.94
N VAL A 400 -22.55 -23.82 -18.98
CA VAL A 400 -21.89 -25.13 -19.04
C VAL A 400 -22.85 -26.12 -19.69
N ASP A 401 -22.55 -26.47 -20.94
CA ASP A 401 -23.40 -27.33 -21.77
C ASP A 401 -23.22 -28.81 -21.40
N ALA A 402 -21.99 -29.23 -21.10
CA ALA A 402 -21.66 -30.60 -20.70
C ALA A 402 -20.58 -30.64 -19.61
N GLY A 403 -20.63 -31.69 -18.78
CA GLY A 403 -19.71 -31.87 -17.65
C GLY A 403 -20.10 -31.06 -16.41
N TRP A 404 -21.32 -30.50 -16.36
CA TRP A 404 -21.83 -29.74 -15.23
C TRP A 404 -21.95 -30.58 -13.95
N GLU A 405 -22.32 -31.85 -14.09
CA GLU A 405 -22.63 -32.77 -12.98
C GLU A 405 -21.41 -33.03 -12.09
N LYS A 406 -20.21 -32.91 -12.66
CA LYS A 406 -18.94 -33.15 -11.99
C LYS A 406 -18.27 -31.85 -11.51
N LEU A 407 -18.93 -30.70 -11.68
CA LEU A 407 -18.39 -29.42 -11.24
C LEU A 407 -18.52 -29.22 -9.74
N HIS A 408 -17.46 -28.69 -9.14
CA HIS A 408 -17.49 -28.19 -7.78
C HIS A 408 -18.47 -27.00 -7.67
N PRO A 409 -19.12 -26.80 -6.51
CA PRO A 409 -19.99 -25.65 -6.29
C PRO A 409 -19.21 -24.32 -6.45
N PRO A 410 -19.88 -23.22 -6.84
CA PRO A 410 -19.25 -21.90 -6.94
C PRO A 410 -18.50 -21.49 -5.68
N GLN A 411 -17.32 -20.90 -5.85
CA GLN A 411 -16.57 -20.32 -4.74
C GLN A 411 -17.27 -19.06 -4.22
N GLU A 412 -17.00 -18.64 -2.99
CA GLU A 412 -17.72 -17.54 -2.33
C GLU A 412 -17.76 -16.24 -3.17
N GLY A 413 -16.64 -15.86 -3.79
CA GLY A 413 -16.57 -14.69 -4.66
C GLY A 413 -17.42 -14.82 -5.93
N GLU A 414 -17.43 -16.01 -6.54
CA GLU A 414 -18.27 -16.32 -7.70
C GLU A 414 -19.75 -16.34 -7.30
N GLN A 415 -20.08 -17.00 -6.20
CA GLN A 415 -21.44 -17.16 -5.69
C GLN A 415 -22.12 -15.81 -5.41
N ARG A 416 -21.40 -14.85 -4.81
CA ARG A 416 -21.92 -13.49 -4.60
C ARG A 416 -22.36 -12.81 -5.90
N VAL A 417 -21.55 -12.92 -6.95
CA VAL A 417 -21.87 -12.33 -8.26
C VAL A 417 -23.04 -13.06 -8.91
N LEU A 418 -23.04 -14.41 -8.89
CA LEU A 418 -24.10 -15.24 -9.47
C LEU A 418 -25.45 -14.99 -8.79
N GLN A 419 -25.49 -14.86 -7.46
CA GLN A 419 -26.69 -14.53 -6.70
C GLN A 419 -27.23 -13.14 -7.05
N ARG A 420 -26.34 -12.14 -7.13
CA ARG A 420 -26.72 -10.75 -7.46
C ARG A 420 -27.39 -10.63 -8.83
N ILE A 421 -26.94 -11.42 -9.82
CA ILE A 421 -27.53 -11.42 -11.16
C ILE A 421 -28.64 -12.47 -11.34
N ARG A 422 -28.99 -13.22 -10.29
CA ARG A 422 -29.93 -14.36 -10.34
C ARG A 422 -29.61 -15.33 -11.48
N ALA A 423 -28.34 -15.73 -11.55
CA ALA A 423 -27.86 -16.62 -12.61
C ALA A 423 -28.57 -17.99 -12.56
N PRO A 424 -28.97 -18.57 -13.70
CA PRO A 424 -29.46 -19.94 -13.78
C PRO A 424 -28.42 -20.95 -13.28
N ALA A 425 -28.88 -22.15 -12.89
CA ALA A 425 -28.03 -23.15 -12.26
C ALA A 425 -26.75 -23.46 -13.06
N ARG A 426 -26.82 -23.64 -14.39
CA ARG A 426 -25.68 -24.01 -15.25
C ARG A 426 -24.78 -22.84 -15.68
N VAL A 427 -24.97 -21.65 -15.12
CA VAL A 427 -24.18 -20.46 -15.46
C VAL A 427 -23.07 -20.24 -14.44
N ARG A 428 -21.84 -20.05 -14.95
CA ARG A 428 -20.64 -19.81 -14.13
C ARG A 428 -19.88 -18.60 -14.62
N LEU A 429 -18.96 -18.11 -13.80
CA LEU A 429 -17.99 -17.11 -14.23
C LEU A 429 -16.76 -17.83 -14.79
N ALA A 430 -16.44 -17.65 -16.07
CA ALA A 430 -15.30 -18.31 -16.71
C ALA A 430 -13.97 -18.00 -16.02
N CYS A 431 -13.84 -16.81 -15.42
CA CYS A 431 -12.63 -16.43 -14.67
C CYS A 431 -12.47 -17.11 -13.31
N GLN A 432 -13.52 -17.76 -12.79
CA GLN A 432 -13.49 -18.46 -11.50
C GLN A 432 -13.70 -19.97 -11.66
N LEU A 433 -14.27 -20.40 -12.79
CA LEU A 433 -14.48 -21.81 -13.12
C LEU A 433 -13.16 -22.45 -13.58
N CYS A 434 -12.58 -23.30 -12.73
CA CYS A 434 -11.42 -24.14 -13.08
C CYS A 434 -11.86 -25.61 -13.24
N PRO A 435 -11.91 -26.15 -14.47
CA PRO A 435 -12.33 -27.54 -14.68
C PRO A 435 -11.23 -28.55 -14.36
N HIS A 436 -11.65 -29.70 -13.80
CA HIS A 436 -10.78 -30.87 -13.55
C HIS A 436 -11.03 -32.03 -14.53
N HIS A 437 -12.07 -31.90 -15.35
CA HIS A 437 -12.50 -32.84 -16.39
C HIS A 437 -12.99 -32.04 -17.59
N ASP A 438 -13.13 -32.72 -18.72
CA ASP A 438 -13.54 -32.08 -19.97
C ASP A 438 -14.92 -31.41 -19.84
N LEU A 439 -15.02 -30.19 -20.35
CA LEU A 439 -16.25 -29.40 -20.34
C LEU A 439 -16.64 -29.00 -21.76
N ALA A 440 -17.95 -28.84 -21.97
CA ALA A 440 -18.45 -28.00 -23.06
C ALA A 440 -19.04 -26.72 -22.46
N VAL A 441 -18.64 -25.57 -22.98
CA VAL A 441 -19.09 -24.27 -22.50
C VAL A 441 -19.43 -23.33 -23.64
N THR A 442 -20.46 -22.53 -23.43
CA THR A 442 -20.89 -21.48 -24.36
C THR A 442 -20.74 -20.11 -23.68
N PRO A 443 -19.86 -19.21 -24.19
CA PRO A 443 -19.81 -17.82 -23.74
C PRO A 443 -21.18 -17.15 -23.96
N LEU A 444 -21.72 -16.54 -22.91
CA LEU A 444 -23.07 -15.96 -22.94
C LEU A 444 -23.13 -14.50 -23.39
N LEU A 445 -21.98 -13.86 -23.54
CA LEU A 445 -21.87 -12.48 -23.99
C LEU A 445 -21.06 -12.44 -25.29
N PRO A 446 -21.47 -11.63 -26.27
CA PRO A 446 -20.88 -11.64 -27.59
C PRO A 446 -19.44 -11.12 -27.56
N ALA A 447 -18.63 -11.71 -28.44
CA ALA A 447 -17.19 -11.52 -28.59
C ALA A 447 -16.77 -10.10 -29.01
N ASP A 448 -17.73 -9.35 -29.56
CA ASP A 448 -17.60 -8.00 -30.13
C ASP A 448 -17.68 -6.90 -29.07
N ALA A 449 -17.83 -7.24 -27.78
CA ALA A 449 -17.34 -6.39 -26.70
C ALA A 449 -15.81 -6.25 -26.87
N ARG A 450 -15.38 -5.20 -27.58
CA ARG A 450 -14.07 -5.11 -28.24
C ARG A 450 -12.89 -5.18 -27.28
N ALA A 451 -11.83 -5.87 -27.70
CA ALA A 451 -10.51 -5.86 -27.05
C ALA A 451 -9.61 -4.67 -27.48
N GLN A 452 -10.11 -3.69 -28.23
CA GLN A 452 -9.45 -2.37 -28.38
C GLN A 452 -9.44 -1.58 -27.05
N ASP A 453 -10.16 -2.12 -26.06
CA ASP A 453 -10.23 -1.76 -24.66
C ASP A 453 -9.09 -2.37 -23.80
N ALA A 454 -8.16 -3.08 -24.42
CA ALA A 454 -6.98 -3.68 -23.79
C ALA A 454 -5.71 -2.79 -23.88
N LEU A 455 -5.90 -1.47 -23.97
CA LEU A 455 -4.89 -0.49 -23.59
C LEU A 455 -4.80 -0.42 -22.05
N PRO A 456 -3.71 0.10 -21.45
CA PRO A 456 -3.59 0.20 -19.99
C PRO A 456 -4.89 0.78 -19.42
N TYR A 457 -5.49 0.05 -18.47
CA TYR A 457 -6.76 0.38 -17.79
C TYR A 457 -6.91 1.90 -17.65
N ASP A 458 -7.70 2.50 -18.55
CA ASP A 458 -8.13 3.90 -18.43
C ASP A 458 -9.38 3.89 -17.55
N PRO A 459 -9.27 4.31 -16.28
CA PRO A 459 -10.40 4.28 -15.35
C PRO A 459 -11.55 5.16 -15.84
N MET A 460 -11.28 6.15 -16.70
CA MET A 460 -12.26 7.10 -17.21
C MET A 460 -13.10 6.52 -18.36
N LYS A 461 -12.49 5.68 -19.22
CA LYS A 461 -13.20 5.00 -20.32
C LYS A 461 -13.94 3.73 -19.93
N PHE A 462 -13.42 2.96 -18.96
CA PHE A 462 -14.00 1.65 -18.58
C PHE A 462 -14.87 1.68 -17.34
N GLY A 463 -14.94 2.83 -16.67
CA GLY A 463 -15.58 2.93 -15.38
C GLY A 463 -14.60 2.61 -14.24
N ALA A 464 -14.51 3.53 -13.30
CA ALA A 464 -13.81 3.35 -12.03
C ALA A 464 -14.84 3.28 -10.90
N GLU A 465 -14.65 2.31 -10.01
CA GLU A 465 -15.41 2.28 -8.76
C GLU A 465 -14.97 3.46 -7.88
N GLN A 466 -15.88 4.39 -7.65
CA GLN A 466 -15.65 5.59 -6.85
C GLN A 466 -16.77 5.74 -5.83
N ASP A 467 -16.39 6.13 -4.62
CA ASP A 467 -17.32 6.69 -3.65
C ASP A 467 -17.56 8.15 -4.02
N ILE A 468 -18.79 8.51 -4.37
CA ILE A 468 -19.17 9.89 -4.75
C ILE A 468 -20.49 10.29 -4.08
N VAL A 469 -20.90 11.54 -4.26
CA VAL A 469 -22.23 12.03 -3.88
C VAL A 469 -23.05 12.30 -5.12
N ILE A 470 -24.28 11.80 -5.14
CA ILE A 470 -25.23 11.96 -6.24
C ILE A 470 -26.38 12.84 -5.75
N LEU A 471 -26.73 13.85 -6.54
CA LEU A 471 -27.90 14.69 -6.35
C LEU A 471 -28.86 14.46 -7.52
N PHE A 472 -30.11 14.19 -7.20
CA PHE A 472 -31.22 14.28 -8.14
C PHE A 472 -32.10 15.46 -7.79
N ALA A 473 -32.56 16.18 -8.81
CA ALA A 473 -33.56 17.22 -8.69
C ALA A 473 -34.70 16.96 -9.67
N ASP A 474 -35.92 17.30 -9.30
CA ASP A 474 -37.12 17.19 -10.13
C ASP A 474 -38.02 18.41 -9.94
N LEU A 475 -38.63 18.89 -11.03
CA LEU A 475 -39.49 20.06 -11.01
C LEU A 475 -40.94 19.65 -10.70
N ARG A 476 -41.44 20.06 -9.52
CA ARG A 476 -42.76 19.65 -9.06
C ARG A 476 -43.87 20.43 -9.76
N GLY A 477 -44.85 19.70 -10.28
CA GLY A 477 -46.02 20.28 -10.94
C GLY A 477 -45.77 20.75 -12.36
N PHE A 478 -44.64 20.35 -12.98
CA PHE A 478 -44.29 20.71 -14.35
C PHE A 478 -45.41 20.37 -15.36
N THR A 479 -46.00 19.17 -15.27
CA THR A 479 -47.09 18.75 -16.17
C THR A 479 -48.25 19.74 -16.16
N GLN A 480 -48.73 20.11 -14.97
CA GLN A 480 -49.84 21.06 -14.81
C GLN A 480 -49.50 22.45 -15.33
N MET A 481 -48.25 22.90 -15.14
CA MET A 481 -47.77 24.15 -15.72
C MET A 481 -47.77 24.10 -17.25
N SER A 482 -47.26 23.00 -17.83
CA SER A 482 -47.09 22.85 -19.28
C SER A 482 -48.41 22.78 -20.05
N GLU A 483 -49.48 22.25 -19.44
CA GLU A 483 -50.82 22.18 -20.06
C GLU A 483 -51.47 23.56 -20.23
N SER A 484 -51.08 24.53 -19.40
CA SER A 484 -51.66 25.87 -19.37
C SER A 484 -50.90 26.91 -20.20
N LYS A 485 -49.86 26.49 -20.94
CA LYS A 485 -48.91 27.37 -21.63
C LYS A 485 -48.67 26.98 -23.07
N LEU A 486 -48.27 27.97 -23.89
CA LEU A 486 -47.82 27.69 -25.24
C LEU A 486 -46.48 26.94 -25.21
N PRO A 487 -46.22 26.02 -26.16
CA PRO A 487 -44.99 25.21 -26.16
C PRO A 487 -43.69 26.02 -26.10
N PHE A 488 -43.60 27.15 -26.81
CA PHE A 488 -42.41 28.00 -26.80
C PHE A 488 -42.18 28.66 -25.43
N ASP A 489 -43.25 29.03 -24.72
CA ASP A 489 -43.15 29.59 -23.36
C ASP A 489 -42.67 28.53 -22.37
N VAL A 490 -43.15 27.28 -22.51
CA VAL A 490 -42.67 26.15 -21.70
C VAL A 490 -41.17 25.92 -21.92
N VAL A 491 -40.71 25.92 -23.17
CA VAL A 491 -39.28 25.78 -23.50
C VAL A 491 -38.46 26.94 -22.92
N HIS A 492 -38.96 28.17 -23.01
CA HIS A 492 -38.29 29.33 -22.44
C HIS A 492 -38.12 29.22 -20.93
N ILE A 493 -39.18 28.86 -20.20
CA ILE A 493 -39.15 28.66 -18.75
C ILE A 493 -38.19 27.53 -18.37
N LEU A 494 -38.23 26.40 -19.09
CA LEU A 494 -37.33 25.28 -18.85
C LEU A 494 -35.86 25.65 -19.05
N ASN A 495 -35.52 26.39 -20.10
CA ASN A 495 -34.15 26.81 -20.34
C ASN A 495 -33.62 27.75 -19.25
N GLN A 496 -34.47 28.66 -18.74
CA GLN A 496 -34.09 29.49 -17.59
C GLN A 496 -33.87 28.66 -16.33
N TYR A 497 -34.77 27.71 -16.06
CA TYR A 497 -34.64 26.78 -14.95
C TYR A 497 -33.34 25.96 -15.03
N PHE A 498 -33.06 25.35 -16.18
CA PHE A 498 -31.86 24.56 -16.40
C PHE A 498 -30.58 25.39 -16.26
N SER A 499 -30.59 26.64 -16.74
CA SER A 499 -29.46 27.56 -16.57
C SER A 499 -29.19 27.87 -15.10
N GLU A 500 -30.22 28.23 -14.33
CA GLU A 500 -30.08 28.57 -12.91
C GLU A 500 -29.63 27.38 -12.06
N MET A 501 -30.18 26.19 -12.32
CA MET A 501 -29.82 24.99 -11.59
C MET A 501 -28.42 24.49 -11.96
N GLY A 502 -28.08 24.53 -13.26
CA GLY A 502 -26.74 24.18 -13.74
C GLY A 502 -25.67 25.06 -13.11
N GLU A 503 -25.89 26.38 -13.10
CA GLU A 503 -24.95 27.33 -12.50
C GLU A 503 -24.77 27.09 -10.98
N ALA A 504 -25.85 26.74 -10.27
CA ALA A 504 -25.78 26.38 -8.84
C ALA A 504 -24.89 25.15 -8.59
N ILE A 505 -25.05 24.11 -9.42
CA ILE A 505 -24.31 22.85 -9.32
C ILE A 505 -22.83 23.05 -9.64
N GLU A 506 -22.53 23.71 -10.77
CA GLU A 506 -21.17 23.92 -11.24
C GLU A 506 -20.40 24.89 -10.34
N SER A 507 -21.05 25.95 -9.84
CA SER A 507 -20.42 26.90 -8.91
C SER A 507 -20.06 26.26 -7.56
N ALA A 508 -20.82 25.26 -7.12
CA ALA A 508 -20.48 24.45 -5.95
C ALA A 508 -19.39 23.39 -6.25
N GLY A 509 -18.96 23.26 -7.51
CA GLY A 509 -17.96 22.31 -7.98
C GLY A 509 -18.49 20.90 -8.17
N GLY A 510 -19.79 20.76 -8.47
CA GLY A 510 -20.40 19.54 -8.99
C GLY A 510 -20.26 19.43 -10.51
N TYR A 511 -20.42 18.21 -11.00
CA TYR A 511 -20.51 17.90 -12.43
C TYR A 511 -21.96 17.62 -12.78
N LEU A 512 -22.54 18.43 -13.67
CA LEU A 512 -23.86 18.21 -14.22
C LEU A 512 -23.79 17.06 -15.24
N ASP A 513 -24.37 15.90 -14.91
CA ASP A 513 -24.31 14.71 -15.76
C ASP A 513 -25.30 14.81 -16.92
N LYS A 514 -26.60 14.97 -16.60
CA LYS A 514 -27.63 15.17 -17.62
C LYS A 514 -28.92 15.74 -17.06
N PHE A 515 -29.72 16.28 -17.97
CA PHE A 515 -31.14 16.54 -17.79
C PHE A 515 -31.95 15.27 -18.14
N ILE A 516 -32.97 14.96 -17.34
CA ILE A 516 -33.87 13.81 -17.52
C ILE A 516 -35.29 14.36 -17.55
N GLY A 517 -35.76 14.77 -18.74
CA GLY A 517 -36.99 15.57 -18.83
C GLY A 517 -36.77 16.93 -18.17
N ASP A 518 -37.56 17.23 -17.15
CA ASP A 518 -37.45 18.38 -16.25
C ASP A 518 -36.57 18.12 -15.00
N GLY A 519 -36.11 16.88 -14.84
CA GLY A 519 -35.19 16.48 -13.77
C GLY A 519 -33.71 16.71 -14.10
N ILE A 520 -32.88 16.73 -13.06
CA ILE A 520 -31.43 16.94 -13.13
C ILE A 520 -30.72 15.84 -12.34
N MET A 521 -29.64 15.32 -12.93
CA MET A 521 -28.69 14.46 -12.23
C MET A 521 -27.32 15.14 -12.16
N ALA A 522 -26.76 15.23 -10.95
CA ALA A 522 -25.46 15.83 -10.69
C ALA A 522 -24.56 14.94 -9.82
N LEU A 523 -23.26 14.99 -10.08
CA LEU A 523 -22.23 14.18 -9.46
C LEU A 523 -21.21 15.06 -8.74
N PHE A 524 -20.89 14.74 -7.49
CA PHE A 524 -19.96 15.51 -6.67
C PHE A 524 -18.85 14.62 -6.08
N GLY A 525 -17.65 15.20 -5.93
CA GLY A 525 -16.49 14.46 -5.44
C GLY A 525 -15.88 13.49 -6.46
N LEU A 526 -16.07 13.74 -7.76
CA LEU A 526 -15.42 12.99 -8.83
C LEU A 526 -13.89 13.14 -8.74
N ARG A 527 -13.16 12.03 -8.81
CA ARG A 527 -11.70 12.04 -8.89
C ARG A 527 -11.29 12.22 -10.35
N GLN A 528 -11.26 13.46 -10.82
CA GLN A 528 -10.76 13.74 -12.17
C GLN A 528 -9.22 13.62 -12.24
N GLY A 529 -8.73 13.28 -13.43
CA GLY A 529 -7.30 13.13 -13.73
C GLY A 529 -6.50 14.41 -13.48
N GLU A 530 -5.17 14.27 -13.44
CA GLU A 530 -4.16 15.17 -12.88
C GLU A 530 -4.12 16.63 -13.40
N ALA A 531 -5.03 17.05 -14.28
CA ALA A 531 -5.02 18.37 -14.92
C ALA A 531 -5.20 19.56 -13.94
N ASP A 532 -5.97 19.38 -12.86
CA ASP A 532 -6.28 20.47 -11.91
C ASP A 532 -5.64 20.29 -10.52
N GLY A 533 -4.77 19.29 -10.32
CA GLY A 533 -4.01 19.11 -9.06
C GLY A 533 -4.83 18.80 -7.79
N VAL A 534 -6.16 18.93 -7.80
CA VAL A 534 -7.04 18.72 -6.64
C VAL A 534 -7.74 17.36 -6.72
N ARG A 535 -7.31 16.40 -5.91
CA ARG A 535 -8.06 15.16 -5.66
C ARG A 535 -9.29 15.46 -4.80
N LYS A 536 -10.41 15.81 -5.43
CA LYS A 536 -11.71 15.87 -4.75
C LYS A 536 -12.20 14.44 -4.48
N GLY A 537 -12.73 14.19 -3.28
CA GLY A 537 -13.27 12.90 -2.86
C GLY A 537 -14.66 13.07 -2.24
N VAL A 538 -15.29 11.95 -1.88
CA VAL A 538 -16.67 11.94 -1.36
C VAL A 538 -16.94 12.89 -0.19
N GLU A 539 -15.93 13.19 0.64
CA GLU A 539 -16.04 14.11 1.79
C GLU A 539 -16.23 15.56 1.32
N ALA A 540 -15.42 16.02 0.36
CA ALA A 540 -15.61 17.31 -0.27
C ALA A 540 -16.91 17.32 -1.09
N GLY A 541 -17.18 16.23 -1.82
CA GLY A 541 -18.40 16.07 -2.61
C GLY A 541 -19.68 16.21 -1.78
N ALA A 542 -19.68 15.71 -0.53
CA ALA A 542 -20.81 15.88 0.38
C ALA A 542 -21.06 17.34 0.76
N ARG A 543 -20.00 18.09 1.10
CA ARG A 543 -20.11 19.53 1.38
C ARG A 543 -20.58 20.32 0.17
N GLN A 544 -20.02 20.00 -1.00
CA GLN A 544 -20.39 20.63 -2.28
C GLN A 544 -21.85 20.36 -2.66
N ALA A 545 -22.33 19.12 -2.52
CA ALA A 545 -23.71 18.76 -2.84
C ALA A 545 -24.72 19.49 -1.93
N VAL A 546 -24.42 19.63 -0.64
CA VAL A 546 -25.27 20.37 0.30
C VAL A 546 -25.24 21.88 0.00
N ALA A 547 -24.07 22.44 -0.32
CA ALA A 547 -23.96 23.83 -0.76
C ALA A 547 -24.73 24.08 -2.09
N ALA A 548 -24.64 23.15 -3.05
CA ALA A 548 -25.37 23.21 -4.31
C ALA A 548 -26.89 23.20 -4.07
N ALA A 549 -27.39 22.30 -3.22
CA ALA A 549 -28.81 22.22 -2.92
C ALA A 549 -29.36 23.51 -2.32
N ARG A 550 -28.61 24.12 -1.39
CA ARG A 550 -28.96 25.44 -0.83
C ARG A 550 -29.01 26.51 -1.94
N ALA A 551 -27.97 26.61 -2.75
CA ALA A 551 -27.88 27.59 -3.84
C ALA A 551 -28.98 27.39 -4.90
N MET A 552 -29.36 26.14 -5.19
CA MET A 552 -30.49 25.81 -6.07
C MET A 552 -31.80 26.35 -5.49
N GLY A 553 -32.04 26.19 -4.19
CA GLY A 553 -33.20 26.77 -3.51
C GLY A 553 -33.23 28.30 -3.58
N GLU A 554 -32.09 28.97 -3.32
CA GLU A 554 -31.96 30.43 -3.40
C GLU A 554 -32.23 30.96 -4.83
N ARG A 555 -31.63 30.31 -5.84
CA ARG A 555 -31.84 30.67 -7.25
C ARG A 555 -33.25 30.38 -7.74
N MET A 556 -33.88 29.30 -7.27
CA MET A 556 -35.27 28.99 -7.58
C MET A 556 -36.22 30.06 -7.03
N GLN A 557 -35.96 30.59 -5.82
CA GLN A 557 -36.73 31.71 -5.28
C GLN A 557 -36.58 32.98 -6.13
N ALA A 558 -35.36 33.30 -6.56
CA ALA A 558 -35.10 34.43 -7.45
C ALA A 558 -35.77 34.26 -8.82
N LEU A 559 -35.71 33.06 -9.39
CA LEU A 559 -36.37 32.72 -10.66
C LEU A 559 -37.88 32.87 -10.56
N ASN A 560 -38.50 32.35 -9.50
CA ASN A 560 -39.92 32.51 -9.24
C ASN A 560 -40.34 33.98 -9.10
N ALA A 561 -39.51 34.82 -8.48
CA ALA A 561 -39.79 36.25 -8.37
C ALA A 561 -39.75 36.94 -9.75
N ARG A 562 -38.80 36.58 -10.62
CA ARG A 562 -38.71 37.12 -11.98
C ARG A 562 -39.86 36.66 -12.87
N LEU A 563 -40.29 35.42 -12.73
CA LEU A 563 -41.37 34.81 -13.52
C LEU A 563 -42.74 34.94 -12.85
N ALA A 564 -42.90 35.78 -11.83
CA ALA A 564 -44.13 35.87 -11.05
C ALA A 564 -45.37 36.27 -11.87
N GLN A 565 -45.18 37.05 -12.94
CA GLN A 565 -46.26 37.42 -13.87
C GLN A 565 -46.55 36.33 -14.90
N ASP A 566 -45.56 35.50 -15.21
CA ASP A 566 -45.66 34.44 -16.20
C ASP A 566 -46.16 33.12 -15.58
N LEU A 567 -46.00 32.92 -14.27
CA LEU A 567 -46.36 31.67 -13.59
C LEU A 567 -47.66 31.82 -12.79
N SER A 568 -48.59 30.87 -12.98
CA SER A 568 -49.81 30.78 -12.17
C SER A 568 -49.55 30.29 -10.74
N SER A 569 -48.43 29.60 -10.53
CA SER A 569 -47.96 29.14 -9.22
C SER A 569 -46.42 29.03 -9.24
N PRO A 570 -45.75 29.23 -8.09
CA PRO A 570 -44.30 29.15 -8.03
C PRO A 570 -43.81 27.73 -8.35
N LEU A 571 -42.72 27.66 -9.12
CA LEU A 571 -41.95 26.45 -9.35
C LEU A 571 -41.41 25.91 -8.03
N ARG A 572 -41.48 24.59 -7.86
CA ARG A 572 -41.02 23.89 -6.65
C ARG A 572 -40.08 22.76 -7.02
N LEU A 573 -39.13 22.44 -6.14
CA LEU A 573 -38.17 21.36 -6.34
C LEU A 573 -38.46 20.18 -5.42
N GLY A 574 -38.15 18.99 -5.92
CA GLY A 574 -37.80 17.83 -5.08
C GLY A 574 -36.33 17.51 -5.26
N LEU A 575 -35.60 17.34 -4.16
CA LEU A 575 -34.17 17.08 -4.16
C LEU A 575 -33.86 15.82 -3.35
N GLY A 576 -33.01 14.96 -3.88
CA GLY A 576 -32.52 13.75 -3.22
C GLY A 576 -31.01 13.68 -3.29
N ILE A 577 -30.35 13.59 -2.13
CA ILE A 577 -28.88 13.50 -2.05
C ILE A 577 -28.47 12.23 -1.33
N HIS A 578 -27.62 11.44 -1.96
CA HIS A 578 -27.06 10.23 -1.36
C HIS A 578 -25.56 10.08 -1.67
N ALA A 579 -24.82 9.53 -0.71
CA ALA A 579 -23.41 9.24 -0.86
C ALA A 579 -23.14 7.72 -0.84
N GLY A 580 -22.44 7.21 -1.85
CA GLY A 580 -22.13 5.79 -1.90
C GLY A 580 -21.27 5.37 -3.09
N PRO A 581 -20.96 4.06 -3.18
CA PRO A 581 -20.11 3.51 -4.24
C PRO A 581 -20.88 3.40 -5.56
N VAL A 582 -20.28 3.90 -6.63
CA VAL A 582 -20.76 3.80 -8.01
C VAL A 582 -19.61 3.50 -8.96
N ILE A 583 -19.93 3.08 -10.18
CA ILE A 583 -18.98 3.05 -11.29
C ILE A 583 -19.14 4.36 -12.06
N VAL A 584 -18.09 5.18 -12.10
CA VAL A 584 -18.03 6.43 -12.88
C VAL A 584 -17.18 6.20 -14.12
N GLY A 585 -17.71 6.50 -15.31
CA GLY A 585 -16.97 6.43 -16.56
C GLY A 585 -17.75 6.99 -17.73
N GLU A 586 -17.09 7.09 -18.89
CA GLU A 586 -17.71 7.45 -20.16
C GLU A 586 -18.63 6.31 -20.63
N MET A 587 -19.92 6.62 -20.83
CA MET A 587 -20.90 5.65 -21.29
C MET A 587 -21.77 6.26 -22.39
N GLY A 588 -22.13 5.44 -23.38
CA GLY A 588 -22.91 5.85 -24.55
C GLY A 588 -22.38 5.26 -25.85
N TYR A 589 -22.83 5.83 -26.98
CA TYR A 589 -22.38 5.41 -28.32
C TYR A 589 -22.10 6.62 -29.19
N GLY A 590 -20.95 6.61 -29.86
CA GLY A 590 -20.55 7.69 -30.78
C GLY A 590 -20.53 9.05 -30.09
N ARG A 591 -21.27 10.02 -30.65
CA ARG A 591 -21.37 11.39 -30.11
C ARG A 591 -22.25 11.51 -28.87
N ALA A 592 -23.02 10.47 -28.52
CA ALA A 592 -23.84 10.41 -27.31
C ALA A 592 -23.09 9.75 -26.13
N THR A 593 -21.76 9.92 -26.08
CA THR A 593 -20.91 9.42 -25.00
C THR A 593 -20.68 10.54 -23.99
N SER A 594 -20.97 10.29 -22.71
CA SER A 594 -20.81 11.26 -21.63
C SER A 594 -20.29 10.57 -20.37
N LEU A 595 -19.53 11.30 -19.55
CA LEU A 595 -19.16 10.85 -18.23
C LEU A 595 -20.42 10.74 -17.38
N THR A 596 -20.69 9.57 -16.82
CA THR A 596 -21.88 9.33 -15.98
C THR A 596 -21.56 8.33 -14.87
N ALA A 597 -22.49 8.14 -13.95
CA ALA A 597 -22.38 7.18 -12.85
C ALA A 597 -23.45 6.11 -12.95
N ILE A 598 -23.07 4.86 -12.70
CA ILE A 598 -23.99 3.71 -12.57
C ILE A 598 -23.75 3.01 -11.25
N GLY A 599 -24.83 2.70 -10.54
CA GLY A 599 -24.77 1.90 -9.32
C GLY A 599 -26.07 1.98 -8.53
N ASP A 600 -26.16 1.13 -7.50
CA ASP A 600 -27.30 1.14 -6.58
C ASP A 600 -27.47 2.51 -5.91
N SER A 601 -26.37 3.18 -5.56
CA SER A 601 -26.40 4.53 -4.97
C SER A 601 -27.02 5.61 -5.86
N VAL A 602 -26.96 5.46 -7.19
CA VAL A 602 -27.67 6.36 -8.13
C VAL A 602 -29.18 6.18 -7.99
N ASN A 603 -29.64 4.93 -7.95
CA ASN A 603 -31.05 4.60 -7.76
C ASN A 603 -31.56 5.04 -6.39
N VAL A 604 -30.74 4.93 -5.34
CA VAL A 604 -31.08 5.43 -4.00
C VAL A 604 -31.28 6.94 -4.05
N ALA A 605 -30.36 7.71 -4.64
CA ALA A 605 -30.48 9.16 -4.74
C ALA A 605 -31.75 9.60 -5.48
N SER A 606 -32.04 8.98 -6.64
CA SER A 606 -33.27 9.25 -7.40
C SER A 606 -34.54 8.94 -6.60
N ARG A 607 -34.53 7.89 -5.79
CA ARG A 607 -35.69 7.55 -4.96
C ARG A 607 -35.86 8.45 -3.75
N LEU A 608 -34.76 8.96 -3.19
CA LEU A 608 -34.84 10.01 -2.17
C LEU A 608 -35.47 11.27 -2.75
N GLU A 609 -35.10 11.65 -3.98
CA GLU A 609 -35.79 12.75 -4.68
C GLU A 609 -37.29 12.43 -4.78
N SER A 610 -37.68 11.27 -5.32
CA SER A 610 -39.09 10.97 -5.54
C SER A 610 -39.89 10.87 -4.23
N ALA A 611 -39.26 10.41 -3.15
CA ALA A 611 -39.86 10.32 -1.82
C ALA A 611 -40.13 11.69 -1.18
N THR A 612 -39.52 12.78 -1.66
CA THR A 612 -39.80 14.11 -1.10
C THR A 612 -41.26 14.52 -1.27
N LYS A 613 -41.95 13.98 -2.29
CA LYS A 613 -43.39 14.19 -2.54
C LYS A 613 -44.26 13.61 -1.43
N GLU A 614 -43.97 12.39 -1.00
CA GLU A 614 -44.73 11.69 0.05
C GLU A 614 -44.44 12.29 1.43
N VAL A 615 -43.19 12.67 1.68
CA VAL A 615 -42.75 13.31 2.94
C VAL A 615 -43.20 14.77 3.03
N GLY A 616 -43.48 15.42 1.90
CA GLY A 616 -43.88 16.83 1.84
C GLY A 616 -42.74 17.79 2.19
N CYS A 617 -41.56 17.56 1.62
CA CYS A 617 -40.38 18.40 1.83
C CYS A 617 -39.70 18.75 0.48
N GLU A 618 -38.82 19.73 0.48
CA GLU A 618 -38.03 20.08 -0.70
C GLU A 618 -36.82 19.15 -0.87
N LEU A 619 -36.19 18.70 0.23
CA LEU A 619 -34.93 17.97 0.17
C LEU A 619 -34.86 16.82 1.19
N LEU A 620 -34.43 15.65 0.70
CA LEU A 620 -34.02 14.51 1.52
C LEU A 620 -32.52 14.24 1.34
N ILE A 621 -31.80 14.18 2.47
CA ILE A 621 -30.35 13.91 2.50
C ILE A 621 -30.11 12.61 3.25
N SER A 622 -29.43 11.63 2.65
CA SER A 622 -29.08 10.42 3.37
C SER A 622 -28.07 10.70 4.51
N THR A 623 -28.20 9.99 5.63
CA THR A 623 -27.30 10.14 6.78
C THR A 623 -25.83 9.94 6.43
N GLU A 624 -25.52 9.11 5.42
CA GLU A 624 -24.16 8.93 4.92
C GLU A 624 -23.55 10.22 4.33
N VAL A 625 -24.35 11.11 3.75
CA VAL A 625 -23.86 12.40 3.23
C VAL A 625 -23.35 13.25 4.39
N ALA A 626 -24.13 13.37 5.46
CA ALA A 626 -23.73 14.14 6.65
C ALA A 626 -22.47 13.56 7.29
N GLN A 627 -22.45 12.23 7.49
CA GLN A 627 -21.30 11.52 8.08
C GLN A 627 -20.03 11.66 7.25
N ARG A 628 -20.10 11.52 5.93
CA ARG A 628 -18.93 11.64 5.04
C ARG A 628 -18.46 13.08 4.90
N GLY A 629 -19.38 14.05 4.90
CA GLY A 629 -19.07 15.47 4.79
C GLY A 629 -18.56 16.11 6.08
N GLY A 630 -18.73 15.43 7.23
CA GLY A 630 -18.51 16.03 8.55
C GLY A 630 -19.48 17.19 8.81
N LEU A 631 -20.72 17.06 8.30
CA LEU A 631 -21.73 18.12 8.37
C LEU A 631 -22.59 17.94 9.61
N ASP A 632 -22.81 19.03 10.33
CA ASP A 632 -23.80 19.06 11.40
C ASP A 632 -25.19 19.40 10.83
N LEU A 633 -26.00 18.36 10.66
CA LEU A 633 -27.41 18.45 10.26
C LEU A 633 -28.35 18.02 11.40
N SER A 634 -27.86 18.01 12.65
CA SER A 634 -28.63 17.53 13.82
C SER A 634 -29.89 18.35 14.10
N ALA A 635 -29.95 19.59 13.62
CA ALA A 635 -31.13 20.45 13.74
C ALA A 635 -32.32 20.00 12.87
N PHE A 636 -32.10 19.11 11.89
CA PHE A 636 -33.16 18.62 11.00
C PHE A 636 -33.74 17.30 11.48
N GLU A 637 -35.04 17.13 11.26
CA GLU A 637 -35.75 15.88 11.58
C GLU A 637 -35.12 14.70 10.83
N THR A 638 -34.92 13.58 11.53
CA THR A 638 -34.40 12.34 10.93
C THR A 638 -35.52 11.31 10.79
N GLN A 639 -35.65 10.70 9.61
CA GLN A 639 -36.63 9.65 9.33
C GLN A 639 -35.95 8.41 8.73
N GLN A 640 -36.62 7.26 8.82
CA GLN A 640 -36.20 6.02 8.16
C GLN A 640 -37.12 5.76 6.98
N ILE A 641 -36.56 5.77 5.76
CA ILE A 641 -37.31 5.52 4.54
C ILE A 641 -36.99 4.13 4.00
N SER A 642 -38.03 3.38 3.66
CA SER A 642 -37.88 2.08 3.00
C SER A 642 -37.62 2.28 1.51
N ILE A 643 -36.53 1.69 1.00
CA ILE A 643 -36.18 1.73 -0.41
C ILE A 643 -36.44 0.36 -1.03
N ARG A 644 -37.42 0.28 -1.93
CA ARG A 644 -37.84 -0.97 -2.60
C ARG A 644 -36.66 -1.76 -3.21
N GLY A 645 -36.34 -2.92 -2.65
CA GLY A 645 -35.23 -3.76 -3.14
C GLY A 645 -33.94 -3.66 -2.33
N ARG A 646 -33.96 -2.94 -1.19
CA ARG A 646 -32.92 -2.99 -0.16
C ARG A 646 -33.53 -3.48 1.16
N GLU A 647 -32.81 -4.35 1.87
CA GLU A 647 -33.16 -4.77 3.23
C GLU A 647 -32.61 -3.73 4.23
N GLY A 648 -33.46 -3.26 5.14
CA GLY A 648 -33.14 -2.21 6.11
C GLY A 648 -33.55 -0.81 5.63
N GLY A 649 -34.10 0.00 6.54
CA GLY A 649 -34.43 1.40 6.29
C GLY A 649 -33.17 2.23 6.03
N LEU A 650 -33.29 3.26 5.18
CA LEU A 650 -32.26 4.26 4.99
C LEU A 650 -32.58 5.47 5.88
N GLY A 651 -31.65 5.82 6.77
CA GLY A 651 -31.76 7.04 7.58
C GLY A 651 -31.53 8.27 6.72
N VAL A 652 -32.46 9.23 6.81
CA VAL A 652 -32.42 10.49 6.06
C VAL A 652 -32.71 11.69 6.95
N TYR A 653 -32.13 12.84 6.62
CA TYR A 653 -32.53 14.15 7.14
C TYR A 653 -33.60 14.75 6.24
N VAL A 654 -34.66 15.27 6.86
CA VAL A 654 -35.79 15.94 6.20
C VAL A 654 -35.58 17.44 6.26
N VAL A 655 -35.40 18.06 5.09
CA VAL A 655 -35.17 19.49 4.95
C VAL A 655 -36.37 20.10 4.24
N ARG A 656 -37.17 20.90 4.97
CA ARG A 656 -38.41 21.47 4.47
C ARG A 656 -38.18 22.42 3.29
N ARG A 657 -37.19 23.32 3.40
CA ARG A 657 -36.71 24.16 2.31
C ARG A 657 -35.21 24.06 2.18
N ALA A 658 -34.70 23.96 0.96
CA ALA A 658 -33.26 23.81 0.74
C ALA A 658 -32.46 25.04 1.24
N THR A 659 -33.09 26.21 1.27
CA THR A 659 -32.53 27.45 1.83
C THR A 659 -32.31 27.43 3.34
N ASP A 660 -32.95 26.49 4.06
CA ASP A 660 -32.77 26.32 5.51
C ASP A 660 -31.41 25.64 5.85
N LEU A 661 -30.71 25.07 4.87
CA LEU A 661 -29.39 24.45 5.06
C LEU A 661 -28.34 25.47 5.52
N PRO A 662 -27.33 25.05 6.30
CA PRO A 662 -26.25 25.95 6.74
C PRO A 662 -25.45 26.49 5.56
N SER A 663 -24.97 27.74 5.66
CA SER A 663 -24.09 28.34 4.66
C SER A 663 -22.70 27.73 4.81
N LEU A 664 -22.40 26.73 4.00
CA LEU A 664 -21.07 26.14 3.94
C LEU A 664 -20.20 27.07 3.10
N GLN A 665 -19.23 27.75 3.72
CA GLN A 665 -18.22 28.47 2.95
C GLN A 665 -17.56 27.46 2.00
N ALA A 666 -17.62 27.72 0.70
CA ALA A 666 -16.84 26.98 -0.28
C ALA A 666 -15.37 27.15 0.12
N THR A 667 -14.78 26.12 0.71
CA THR A 667 -13.34 26.08 0.96
C THR A 667 -12.64 26.48 -0.33
N ALA A 668 -11.84 27.53 -0.25
CA ALA A 668 -11.23 28.25 -1.36
C ALA A 668 -10.61 27.31 -2.41
N ARG A 669 -10.71 27.77 -3.67
CA ARG A 669 -10.24 27.11 -4.90
C ARG A 669 -8.82 26.57 -4.80
#